data_AF-A0A1Y1XHB9-F1
#
_entry.id   AF-A0A1Y1XHB9-F1
#
_cell.length_a   1.000
_cell.length_b   1.000
_cell.length_c   1.000
_cell.angle_alpha   90.00
_cell.angle_beta   90.00
_cell.angle_gamma   90.00
#
_symmetry.space_group_name_H-M   'P 1'
#
loop_
_entity.id
_entity.type
_entity.pdbx_description
1 polymer ?
#
loop_
_entity_poly.entity_id
_entity_poly.type
_entity_poly.pdbx_seq_one_letter_code
_entity_poly.pdbx_strand_id
1 'polypeptide(L)'
;MKIIQIILSVGAAYLVSAQSSCSSKITSQGYKCCASNCQVVYTDGDGDWGYENGDWCGCGTNQPSTSKCSSKITAQGYSCCSKYCTIVYTDNDGTWGYENGDWCGCGDNTPTITVTTTTTSVKPTQTQKVDFCSSASHSGESIKITNNNVGQIGDVGYELWSDSGYNSATFYSDGSFSCSFSNAKDYLCRSGLSFDSTQTHDQIGHMYADFKLVKQNIRNVDYSYIGVYGWSRDPLVEYYVVDNWLSQYRPGDWVGNKKHGDFTIDGAKYTVYENTRYGPSIDGDTQFKQYFSIRQQARDCGTIDITAHFQQWEKLGMKLGKMHEAKVLGEAGSNGSGTSGTADFPYAKVYIGSGGNTGGNSGGNSGGNTGGNSGGNTGGNSGGNSGSGNTNFCSSAKHSGQSVQETSNKVGQIGDVGYELWSDSGYNSATFYSDGSFSCSFNNAKDYLCRSGLSFDSTKTYDQIGHMYADFKLVKQNIRNVDYSYVGVYGWTRNPLVEYYIVDNWLSQYRPGDWVGNKKHGDFTIDGAQYTVYENTRYGPSIDGDTQFKQYFSIRQQARDCGTIDITAHFQQWEKLGMKLGNMHEAKVLGEAGSNGSGTSGTADFPYAKVYIGSGGNTGGNSGGNSGGNTWDNPWGGYTGGNSGGNSGSSNTNFCSSANHSGQSVQETSNKVGQIGNIGYELWSDSGYNSATFYSDGSFSCSFNNAKDYLCRSGLSFDSTKTHDQIGHMYADFKLVKQNIRNVDYSYVGVYGWTRNPLVEYYIVDNWLSQYRPGDWVGNKKHGDFTIDGAQYTVYENTRYGPSIDGDTQFKQYFSIRQQARDCGTIDITAHFQQWEKLGMRLGNMHEAKVLGEAGSNGSGTSGTADFPYAKVYIGNGGNSGGNSGGNSGGNTGGYSGGSTTQYPKGSGFQFYTQCKNRNHWALTYDDGPTQYADDILDLLKKYDIKATFFLVGNMYIPSYNSEWSRIVKRMYNEGHVIGSHTYSHNDLTQMSSQQIIQDMQQLEDAVYNAIGKRPAFMRPPYGTGSGNQNVMSTLQNFGMTAACTWYVDPMDWDNGGDINYAKQVLGRLNGEGVISLNHLQYNGASQQGIIALSTAEIELMLSKGYKPVTMEECLGMSAYK
;
A
#
# COMPACT_ATOMS: atom_id res chain seq x y z
N MET A 1 48.49 56.11 25.48
CA MET A 1 47.79 57.34 25.96
C MET A 1 46.50 56.86 26.63
N LYS A 2 46.13 57.30 27.84
CA LYS A 2 45.68 58.65 28.28
C LYS A 2 44.33 59.06 27.63
N ILE A 3 43.31 59.59 28.34
CA ILE A 3 43.08 59.78 29.80
C ILE A 3 41.63 60.31 30.08
N ILE A 4 41.06 60.14 31.30
CA ILE A 4 39.96 60.97 31.94
C ILE A 4 38.53 60.89 31.30
N GLN A 5 37.39 60.91 32.01
CA GLN A 5 37.01 60.92 33.46
C GLN A 5 35.65 60.15 33.67
N ILE A 6 34.57 60.46 34.43
CA ILE A 6 34.13 61.60 35.28
C ILE A 6 33.06 61.18 36.36
N ILE A 7 33.06 61.83 37.54
CA ILE A 7 31.97 62.00 38.56
C ILE A 7 31.28 60.78 39.25
N LEU A 8 30.80 61.01 40.50
CA LEU A 8 30.11 60.08 41.42
C LEU A 8 28.55 60.26 41.35
N SER A 9 27.64 59.63 42.12
CA SER A 9 27.70 58.95 43.43
C SER A 9 26.47 58.07 43.76
N VAL A 10 26.70 56.95 44.45
CA VAL A 10 25.83 56.24 45.44
C VAL A 10 24.34 56.00 45.12
N GLY A 11 23.93 54.73 45.09
CA GLY A 11 22.53 54.33 45.25
C GLY A 11 22.22 52.88 44.85
N ALA A 12 22.45 51.91 45.74
CA ALA A 12 22.07 50.51 45.51
C ALA A 12 21.61 49.84 46.81
N ALA A 13 20.34 49.42 46.84
CA ALA A 13 19.75 48.60 47.90
C ALA A 13 19.24 47.29 47.29
N TYR A 14 19.25 46.21 48.08
CA TYR A 14 18.91 44.86 47.60
C TYR A 14 17.44 44.76 47.19
N LEU A 15 17.19 44.14 46.03
CA LEU A 15 15.89 43.56 45.68
C LEU A 15 16.01 42.04 45.68
N VAL A 16 15.13 41.38 46.43
CA VAL A 16 15.04 39.92 46.49
C VAL A 16 14.25 39.44 45.27
N SER A 17 14.84 38.55 44.47
CA SER A 17 14.13 37.84 43.40
C SER A 17 13.14 36.85 44.00
N ALA A 18 11.89 36.87 43.54
CA ALA A 18 10.86 35.94 44.02
C ALA A 18 11.23 34.47 43.76
N GLN A 19 11.19 33.65 44.81
CA GLN A 19 11.46 32.21 44.77
C GLN A 19 10.18 31.46 44.37
N SER A 20 10.26 30.46 43.47
CA SER A 20 9.08 29.71 43.02
C SER A 20 8.49 28.86 44.16
N SER A 21 7.18 29.03 44.39
CA SER A 21 6.42 28.34 45.45
C SER A 21 5.45 27.32 44.85
N CYS A 22 5.72 26.04 45.10
CA CYS A 22 4.89 24.88 44.73
C CYS A 22 4.20 24.28 45.97
N SER A 23 3.49 23.16 45.80
CA SER A 23 2.81 22.49 46.91
C SER A 23 3.76 22.13 48.05
N SER A 24 3.37 22.51 49.28
CA SER A 24 4.14 22.18 50.48
C SER A 24 4.28 20.67 50.70
N LYS A 25 3.30 19.88 50.27
CA LYS A 25 3.32 18.40 50.31
C LYS A 25 4.47 17.84 49.46
N ILE A 26 4.62 18.31 48.22
CA ILE A 26 5.74 17.95 47.33
C ILE A 26 7.07 18.31 47.97
N THR A 27 7.21 19.53 48.52
CA THR A 27 8.46 19.94 49.19
C THR A 27 8.75 19.15 50.47
N SER A 28 7.73 18.66 51.19
CA SER A 28 7.90 17.83 52.39
C SER A 28 8.39 16.41 52.08
N GLN A 29 8.26 15.96 50.83
CA GLN A 29 8.82 14.71 50.33
C GLN A 29 10.28 14.87 49.81
N GLY A 30 10.85 16.08 49.90
CA GLY A 30 12.25 16.37 49.52
C GLY A 30 12.44 16.89 48.09
N TYR A 31 11.38 16.93 47.28
CA TYR A 31 11.43 17.47 45.93
C TYR A 31 11.45 19.01 45.93
N LYS A 32 12.14 19.60 44.94
CA LYS A 32 12.24 21.06 44.78
C LYS A 32 11.01 21.59 44.06
N CYS A 33 10.81 22.91 44.07
CA CYS A 33 9.91 23.54 43.12
C CYS A 33 10.63 23.78 41.79
N CYS A 34 9.93 23.58 40.68
CA CYS A 34 10.42 23.80 39.33
C CYS A 34 10.59 25.30 39.02
N ALA A 35 11.06 25.61 37.80
CA ALA A 35 11.07 26.98 37.26
C ALA A 35 9.65 27.58 37.14
N SER A 36 9.57 28.92 37.01
CA SER A 36 8.30 29.65 36.92
C SER A 36 7.49 29.39 35.64
N ASN A 37 8.06 28.66 34.68
CA ASN A 37 7.43 28.19 33.45
C ASN A 37 7.24 26.65 33.42
N CYS A 38 7.18 26.02 34.60
CA CYS A 38 6.98 24.57 34.78
C CYS A 38 5.90 23.99 33.87
N GLN A 39 6.28 23.00 33.05
CA GLN A 39 5.32 22.15 32.36
C GLN A 39 4.86 21.06 33.34
N VAL A 40 3.56 21.05 33.65
CA VAL A 40 2.95 19.95 34.40
C VAL A 40 2.99 18.70 33.52
N VAL A 41 3.65 17.65 33.99
CA VAL A 41 3.70 16.33 33.32
C VAL A 41 2.91 15.26 34.09
N TYR A 42 2.57 15.53 35.35
CA TYR A 42 1.79 14.66 36.23
C TYR A 42 1.11 15.50 37.32
N THR A 43 -0.06 15.09 37.79
CA THR A 43 -0.79 15.74 38.90
C THR A 43 -1.39 14.65 39.79
N ASP A 44 -1.26 14.79 41.10
CA ASP A 44 -1.84 13.87 42.08
C ASP A 44 -2.44 14.61 43.29
N GLY A 45 -2.76 13.86 44.36
CA GLY A 45 -3.29 14.42 45.60
C GLY A 45 -2.27 15.25 46.40
N ASP A 46 -0.99 15.27 46.02
CA ASP A 46 0.06 16.07 46.63
C ASP A 46 0.39 17.34 45.82
N GLY A 47 0.22 17.35 44.50
CA GLY A 47 0.13 18.58 43.70
C GLY A 47 0.38 18.38 42.21
N ASP A 48 0.69 19.50 41.53
CA ASP A 48 1.18 19.50 40.14
C ASP A 48 2.69 19.27 40.10
N TRP A 49 3.14 18.34 39.27
CA TRP A 49 4.52 17.90 39.13
C TRP A 49 5.08 18.20 37.74
N GLY A 50 6.31 18.72 37.70
CA GLY A 50 7.15 18.86 36.53
C GLY A 50 8.42 17.99 36.64
N TYR A 51 9.19 17.94 35.57
CA TYR A 51 10.44 17.17 35.49
C TYR A 51 11.51 18.04 34.83
N GLU A 52 12.54 18.44 35.58
CA GLU A 52 13.55 19.40 35.15
C GLU A 52 14.96 18.90 35.48
N ASN A 53 15.88 18.97 34.51
CA ASN A 53 17.30 18.59 34.66
C ASN A 53 17.56 17.14 35.11
N GLY A 54 16.56 16.24 35.00
CA GLY A 54 16.65 14.83 35.41
C GLY A 54 15.99 14.50 36.75
N ASP A 55 15.57 15.52 37.51
CA ASP A 55 14.88 15.38 38.80
C ASP A 55 13.38 15.73 38.68
N TRP A 56 12.55 15.11 39.52
CA TRP A 56 11.16 15.52 39.74
C TRP A 56 11.08 16.79 40.59
N CYS A 57 10.14 17.68 40.28
CA CYS A 57 9.90 18.92 41.00
C CYS A 57 8.41 19.31 40.97
N GLY A 58 7.99 20.22 41.87
CA GLY A 58 6.60 20.72 41.91
C GLY A 58 6.40 22.00 41.10
N CYS A 59 5.31 22.10 40.33
CA CYS A 59 4.92 23.34 39.65
C CYS A 59 4.31 24.38 40.63
N GLY A 60 4.43 25.66 40.30
CA GLY A 60 4.09 26.78 41.20
C GLY A 60 2.70 27.41 40.99
N THR A 61 1.97 27.65 42.08
CA THR A 61 0.55 28.07 42.06
C THR A 61 0.34 29.59 42.00
N ASN A 62 0.73 30.22 40.88
CA ASN A 62 0.36 31.62 40.59
C ASN A 62 -0.64 31.73 39.44
N GLN A 63 -1.92 31.74 39.79
CA GLN A 63 -3.09 32.05 38.95
C GLN A 63 -3.87 33.18 39.62
N PRO A 64 -4.45 34.13 38.86
CA PRO A 64 -5.78 33.84 38.32
C PRO A 64 -6.13 34.47 36.95
N SER A 65 -6.67 33.66 36.05
CA SER A 65 -7.96 33.98 35.42
C SER A 65 -8.75 32.70 35.11
N THR A 66 -10.01 32.64 35.57
CA THR A 66 -10.93 31.56 35.20
C THR A 66 -11.34 31.70 33.74
N SER A 67 -11.41 30.57 33.02
CA SER A 67 -11.94 30.51 31.67
C SER A 67 -13.42 30.92 31.68
N LYS A 68 -13.74 31.95 30.91
CA LYS A 68 -15.12 32.37 30.62
C LYS A 68 -15.53 31.82 29.27
N CYS A 69 -16.66 31.12 29.26
CA CYS A 69 -17.37 30.59 28.10
C CYS A 69 -18.73 31.27 27.98
N SER A 70 -19.48 30.94 26.91
CA SER A 70 -20.81 31.48 26.67
C SER A 70 -21.72 31.39 27.90
N SER A 71 -22.34 32.51 28.28
CA SER A 71 -23.27 32.58 29.41
C SER A 71 -24.51 31.70 29.21
N LYS A 72 -24.84 31.34 27.98
CA LYS A 72 -25.91 30.39 27.66
C LYS A 72 -25.57 28.94 28.01
N ILE A 73 -24.30 28.55 27.89
CA ILE A 73 -23.82 27.23 28.29
C ILE A 73 -23.89 27.11 29.82
N THR A 74 -23.40 28.13 30.54
CA THR A 74 -23.49 28.17 32.00
C THR A 74 -24.92 28.29 32.52
N ALA A 75 -25.84 28.91 31.76
CA ALA A 75 -27.27 28.95 32.08
C ALA A 75 -27.96 27.58 31.94
N GLN A 76 -27.37 26.63 31.20
CA GLN A 76 -27.82 25.24 31.10
C GLN A 76 -27.20 24.33 32.18
N GLY A 77 -26.39 24.89 33.08
CA GLY A 77 -25.78 24.17 34.21
C GLY A 77 -24.39 23.60 33.95
N TYR A 78 -23.86 23.73 32.73
CA TYR A 78 -22.53 23.24 32.36
C TYR A 78 -21.41 24.21 32.75
N SER A 79 -20.29 23.66 33.22
CA SER A 79 -19.08 24.44 33.53
C SER A 79 -18.40 24.96 32.26
N CYS A 80 -17.53 25.96 32.41
CA CYS A 80 -16.57 26.28 31.35
C CYS A 80 -15.39 25.31 31.41
N CYS A 81 -14.92 24.85 30.25
CA CYS A 81 -13.75 23.98 30.13
C CYS A 81 -12.46 24.71 30.55
N SER A 82 -11.37 23.96 30.64
CA SER A 82 -10.02 24.47 30.82
C SER A 82 -9.61 25.46 29.73
N LYS A 83 -8.46 26.12 29.94
CA LYS A 83 -7.89 27.10 28.99
C LYS A 83 -7.59 26.51 27.61
N TYR A 84 -7.48 25.19 27.48
CA TYR A 84 -7.10 24.49 26.25
C TYR A 84 -8.23 23.59 25.72
N CYS A 85 -9.47 24.11 25.79
CA CYS A 85 -10.67 23.43 25.32
C CYS A 85 -10.57 22.96 23.86
N THR A 86 -10.53 21.64 23.66
CA THR A 86 -10.71 21.03 22.34
C THR A 86 -12.18 21.15 21.93
N ILE A 87 -12.43 21.92 20.88
CA ILE A 87 -13.78 22.10 20.31
C ILE A 87 -14.21 20.78 19.67
N VAL A 88 -15.20 20.12 20.27
CA VAL A 88 -15.83 18.90 19.71
C VAL A 88 -17.18 19.18 19.05
N TYR A 89 -17.83 20.28 19.41
CA TYR A 89 -19.15 20.67 18.92
C TYR A 89 -19.35 22.19 19.04
N THR A 90 -20.23 22.77 18.22
CA THR A 90 -20.60 24.19 18.27
C THR A 90 -22.03 24.37 17.80
N ASP A 91 -22.83 25.17 18.51
CA ASP A 91 -24.23 25.45 18.20
C ASP A 91 -24.59 26.92 18.42
N ASN A 92 -25.90 27.21 18.48
CA ASN A 92 -26.42 28.57 18.70
C ASN A 92 -26.20 29.08 20.14
N ASP A 93 -25.83 28.20 21.07
CA ASP A 93 -25.61 28.54 22.47
C ASP A 93 -24.14 28.65 22.83
N GLY A 94 -23.26 27.94 22.14
CA GLY A 94 -21.84 28.30 22.04
C GLY A 94 -20.95 27.21 21.49
N THR A 95 -19.67 27.32 21.84
CA THR A 95 -18.61 26.39 21.48
C THR A 95 -18.42 25.41 22.63
N TRP A 96 -18.46 24.11 22.36
CA TRP A 96 -18.50 23.05 23.37
C TRP A 96 -17.25 22.15 23.33
N GLY A 97 -16.76 21.83 24.52
CA GLY A 97 -15.73 20.84 24.80
C GLY A 97 -16.26 19.72 25.69
N TYR A 98 -15.41 18.73 25.94
CA TYR A 98 -15.70 17.58 26.80
C TYR A 98 -14.46 17.27 27.65
N GLU A 99 -14.58 17.40 28.97
CA GLU A 99 -13.46 17.28 29.91
C GLU A 99 -13.89 16.47 31.14
N ASN A 100 -13.00 15.60 31.65
CA ASN A 100 -13.22 14.77 32.86
C ASN A 100 -14.47 13.86 32.86
N GLY A 101 -15.14 13.69 31.73
CA GLY A 101 -16.35 12.88 31.58
C GLY A 101 -17.66 13.68 31.48
N ASP A 102 -17.59 15.01 31.54
CA ASP A 102 -18.73 15.92 31.43
C ASP A 102 -18.58 16.91 30.25
N TRP A 103 -19.72 17.44 29.79
CA TRP A 103 -19.76 18.53 28.80
C TRP A 103 -19.42 19.88 29.44
N CYS A 104 -18.68 20.72 28.72
CA CYS A 104 -18.31 22.04 29.17
C CYS A 104 -18.22 23.05 28.00
N GLY A 105 -18.22 24.36 28.30
CA GLY A 105 -18.10 25.41 27.29
C GLY A 105 -16.66 25.86 27.04
N CYS A 106 -16.23 25.95 25.78
CA CYS A 106 -14.97 26.60 25.41
C CYS A 106 -15.07 28.13 25.59
N GLY A 107 -13.92 28.78 25.85
CA GLY A 107 -13.86 30.21 26.15
C GLY A 107 -13.40 31.13 25.02
N ASP A 108 -13.80 32.41 25.10
CA ASP A 108 -13.74 33.39 24.00
C ASP A 108 -12.32 33.87 23.58
N ASN A 109 -11.25 33.31 24.14
CA ASN A 109 -9.87 33.83 24.00
C ASN A 109 -9.07 33.17 22.87
N THR A 110 -9.57 33.25 21.63
CA THR A 110 -8.82 32.83 20.42
C THR A 110 -8.14 34.03 19.74
N PRO A 111 -6.81 33.99 19.47
CA PRO A 111 -6.15 35.02 18.67
C PRO A 111 -6.68 35.08 17.24
N THR A 112 -6.96 36.28 16.74
CA THR A 112 -7.68 36.49 15.47
C THR A 112 -6.83 36.21 14.23
N ILE A 113 -7.26 35.25 13.39
CA ILE A 113 -6.85 35.22 11.97
C ILE A 113 -7.85 36.09 11.19
N THR A 114 -7.46 37.32 10.90
CA THR A 114 -8.32 38.31 10.22
C THR A 114 -8.39 38.03 8.71
N VAL A 115 -9.43 37.31 8.27
CA VAL A 115 -9.79 37.23 6.85
C VAL A 115 -10.48 38.54 6.44
N THR A 116 -9.71 39.48 5.91
CA THR A 116 -10.24 40.77 5.42
C THR A 116 -11.07 40.58 4.15
N THR A 117 -12.40 40.67 4.28
CA THR A 117 -13.33 40.56 3.16
C THR A 117 -13.19 41.74 2.20
N THR A 118 -12.63 41.50 1.01
CA THR A 118 -12.66 42.45 -0.10
C THR A 118 -13.65 41.95 -1.16
N THR A 119 -14.78 42.64 -1.33
CA THR A 119 -15.84 42.25 -2.26
C THR A 119 -15.54 42.65 -3.70
N THR A 120 -15.09 41.70 -4.52
CA THR A 120 -15.15 41.78 -5.98
C THR A 120 -16.02 40.64 -6.53
N SER A 121 -17.06 41.00 -7.28
CA SER A 121 -18.06 40.05 -7.76
C SER A 121 -17.56 39.24 -8.96
N VAL A 122 -17.11 38.01 -8.73
CA VAL A 122 -16.97 37.00 -9.79
C VAL A 122 -18.23 36.15 -9.80
N LYS A 123 -18.98 36.21 -10.90
CA LYS A 123 -20.20 35.42 -11.13
C LYS A 123 -19.83 33.93 -11.15
N PRO A 124 -20.51 33.05 -10.39
CA PRO A 124 -20.16 31.63 -10.39
C PRO A 124 -20.43 31.00 -11.76
N THR A 125 -19.39 30.44 -12.38
CA THR A 125 -19.55 29.56 -13.53
C THR A 125 -20.20 28.27 -13.05
N GLN A 126 -21.36 27.93 -13.61
CA GLN A 126 -22.06 26.69 -13.26
C GLN A 126 -21.29 25.48 -13.81
N THR A 127 -20.58 24.76 -12.94
CA THR A 127 -20.29 23.35 -13.21
C THR A 127 -21.62 22.62 -13.25
N GLN A 128 -22.02 22.12 -14.41
CA GLN A 128 -23.30 21.42 -14.54
C GLN A 128 -23.28 20.15 -13.67
N LYS A 129 -24.24 20.02 -12.75
CA LYS A 129 -24.59 18.70 -12.20
C LYS A 129 -25.10 17.88 -13.39
N VAL A 130 -24.35 16.83 -13.77
CA VAL A 130 -24.73 15.99 -14.91
C VAL A 130 -26.07 15.34 -14.59
N ASP A 131 -27.10 15.70 -15.35
CA ASP A 131 -28.45 15.21 -15.11
C ASP A 131 -28.58 13.77 -15.61
N PHE A 132 -28.45 12.79 -14.71
CA PHE A 132 -28.63 11.39 -15.05
C PHE A 132 -30.04 11.09 -15.57
N CYS A 133 -31.05 11.93 -15.30
CA CYS A 133 -32.37 11.77 -15.91
C CYS A 133 -32.33 11.95 -17.43
N SER A 134 -31.44 12.81 -17.94
CA SER A 134 -31.19 12.97 -19.37
C SER A 134 -30.31 11.87 -19.99
N SER A 135 -29.31 11.34 -19.26
CA SER A 135 -28.25 10.48 -19.83
C SER A 135 -28.31 8.99 -19.45
N ALA A 136 -29.27 8.58 -18.62
CA ALA A 136 -29.40 7.21 -18.13
C ALA A 136 -29.65 6.16 -19.24
N SER A 137 -28.81 5.12 -19.24
CA SER A 137 -28.85 3.93 -20.09
C SER A 137 -28.09 2.79 -19.40
N HIS A 138 -28.49 1.53 -19.59
CA HIS A 138 -27.75 0.37 -19.07
C HIS A 138 -26.30 0.32 -19.57
N SER A 139 -25.38 -0.07 -18.69
CA SER A 139 -23.96 -0.26 -18.99
C SER A 139 -23.32 -1.35 -18.12
N GLY A 140 -22.13 -1.83 -18.52
CA GLY A 140 -21.42 -2.90 -17.82
C GLY A 140 -21.90 -4.32 -18.18
N GLU A 141 -21.52 -5.30 -17.36
CA GLU A 141 -21.96 -6.69 -17.52
C GLU A 141 -23.44 -6.84 -17.17
N SER A 142 -24.12 -7.86 -17.71
CA SER A 142 -25.55 -8.10 -17.46
C SER A 142 -25.85 -9.57 -17.17
N ILE A 143 -26.64 -9.85 -16.13
CA ILE A 143 -27.17 -11.19 -15.85
C ILE A 143 -28.70 -11.19 -15.95
N LYS A 144 -29.25 -12.16 -16.69
CA LYS A 144 -30.70 -12.37 -16.78
C LYS A 144 -31.13 -13.56 -15.92
N ILE A 145 -32.04 -13.28 -14.99
CA ILE A 145 -32.59 -14.21 -14.02
C ILE A 145 -34.05 -14.50 -14.40
N THR A 146 -34.50 -15.76 -14.29
CA THR A 146 -35.87 -16.20 -14.67
C THR A 146 -36.60 -17.01 -13.60
N ASN A 147 -36.03 -17.11 -12.40
CA ASN A 147 -36.58 -17.82 -11.25
C ASN A 147 -36.22 -17.03 -9.98
N ASN A 148 -36.86 -17.33 -8.84
CA ASN A 148 -36.52 -16.66 -7.57
C ASN A 148 -35.05 -16.88 -7.21
N ASN A 149 -34.30 -15.80 -7.07
CA ASN A 149 -32.85 -15.84 -6.87
C ASN A 149 -32.35 -14.51 -6.29
N VAL A 150 -31.59 -14.62 -5.19
CA VAL A 150 -30.73 -13.56 -4.64
C VAL A 150 -29.35 -13.73 -5.25
N GLY A 151 -28.67 -12.64 -5.60
CA GLY A 151 -27.32 -12.68 -6.12
C GLY A 151 -26.62 -11.33 -6.14
N GLN A 152 -25.50 -11.26 -6.85
CA GLN A 152 -24.71 -10.05 -7.01
C GLN A 152 -24.12 -10.01 -8.42
N ILE A 153 -24.04 -8.82 -9.02
CA ILE A 153 -23.33 -8.55 -10.28
C ILE A 153 -22.42 -7.34 -10.10
N GLY A 154 -21.12 -7.51 -10.39
CA GLY A 154 -20.09 -6.58 -9.93
C GLY A 154 -20.13 -6.45 -8.40
N ASP A 155 -20.40 -5.23 -7.92
CA ASP A 155 -20.59 -4.91 -6.50
C ASP A 155 -22.05 -4.61 -6.13
N VAL A 156 -23.00 -4.87 -7.04
CA VAL A 156 -24.43 -4.60 -6.86
C VAL A 156 -25.17 -5.89 -6.48
N GLY A 157 -25.77 -5.90 -5.29
CA GLY A 157 -26.67 -6.96 -4.87
C GLY A 157 -28.02 -6.86 -5.57
N TYR A 158 -28.52 -7.97 -6.10
CA TYR A 158 -29.82 -8.05 -6.76
C TYR A 158 -30.71 -9.13 -6.16
N GLU A 159 -32.01 -9.01 -6.35
CA GLU A 159 -32.96 -10.10 -6.15
C GLU A 159 -34.09 -10.05 -7.17
N LEU A 160 -34.41 -11.22 -7.74
CA LEU A 160 -35.72 -11.50 -8.31
C LEU A 160 -36.49 -12.40 -7.34
N TRP A 161 -37.71 -12.01 -6.97
CA TRP A 161 -38.64 -12.84 -6.21
C TRP A 161 -40.05 -12.71 -6.77
N SER A 162 -40.81 -13.80 -6.76
CA SER A 162 -42.23 -13.81 -7.10
C SER A 162 -42.92 -15.05 -6.55
N ASP A 163 -44.22 -14.97 -6.26
CA ASP A 163 -45.02 -16.12 -5.80
C ASP A 163 -45.50 -17.03 -6.94
N SER A 164 -45.56 -16.51 -8.18
CA SER A 164 -46.24 -17.16 -9.31
C SER A 164 -45.93 -16.48 -10.66
N GLY A 165 -46.22 -17.16 -11.78
CA GLY A 165 -46.11 -16.59 -13.12
C GLY A 165 -44.81 -16.91 -13.86
N TYR A 166 -44.63 -16.30 -15.04
CA TYR A 166 -43.46 -16.48 -15.92
C TYR A 166 -42.66 -15.18 -15.98
N ASN A 167 -41.65 -15.10 -15.13
CA ASN A 167 -41.04 -13.85 -14.73
C ASN A 167 -39.55 -13.81 -15.07
N SER A 168 -38.99 -12.61 -15.23
CA SER A 168 -37.55 -12.40 -15.34
C SER A 168 -37.14 -10.99 -14.92
N ALA A 169 -35.86 -10.84 -14.61
CA ALA A 169 -35.20 -9.55 -14.46
C ALA A 169 -33.81 -9.63 -15.10
N THR A 170 -33.33 -8.52 -15.64
CA THR A 170 -31.96 -8.38 -16.15
C THR A 170 -31.27 -7.31 -15.31
N PHE A 171 -30.25 -7.69 -14.54
CA PHE A 171 -29.50 -6.80 -13.67
C PHE A 171 -28.15 -6.48 -14.31
N TYR A 172 -27.69 -5.23 -14.21
CA TYR A 172 -26.44 -4.75 -14.79
C TYR A 172 -25.43 -4.35 -13.71
N SER A 173 -24.13 -4.50 -13.99
CA SER A 173 -23.06 -4.18 -13.03
C SER A 173 -22.93 -2.69 -12.71
N ASP A 174 -23.60 -1.80 -13.46
CA ASP A 174 -23.71 -0.37 -13.16
C ASP A 174 -24.85 -0.03 -12.17
N GLY A 175 -25.62 -1.04 -11.75
CA GLY A 175 -26.77 -0.95 -10.85
C GLY A 175 -28.13 -0.88 -11.54
N SER A 176 -28.17 -0.48 -12.82
CA SER A 176 -29.40 -0.44 -13.61
C SER A 176 -30.00 -1.85 -13.79
N PHE A 177 -31.31 -1.93 -14.06
CA PHE A 177 -31.98 -3.21 -14.25
C PHE A 177 -33.26 -3.07 -15.07
N SER A 178 -33.74 -4.17 -15.65
CA SER A 178 -35.04 -4.24 -16.34
C SER A 178 -35.85 -5.45 -15.89
N CYS A 179 -37.17 -5.27 -15.83
CA CYS A 179 -38.12 -6.17 -15.18
C CYS A 179 -39.19 -6.63 -16.17
N SER A 180 -39.56 -7.91 -16.11
CA SER A 180 -40.58 -8.52 -16.95
C SER A 180 -41.36 -9.57 -16.16
N PHE A 181 -42.66 -9.34 -16.01
CA PHE A 181 -43.55 -10.19 -15.23
C PHE A 181 -44.77 -10.62 -16.06
N SER A 182 -45.28 -11.82 -15.83
CA SER A 182 -46.38 -12.39 -16.60
C SER A 182 -47.23 -13.36 -15.79
N ASN A 183 -48.48 -12.98 -15.54
CA ASN A 183 -49.44 -13.66 -14.67
C ASN A 183 -48.94 -13.90 -13.24
N ALA A 184 -48.14 -12.97 -12.70
CA ALA A 184 -47.68 -13.01 -11.30
C ALA A 184 -48.73 -12.41 -10.35
N LYS A 185 -48.93 -12.96 -9.15
CA LYS A 185 -49.76 -12.30 -8.12
C LYS A 185 -48.95 -11.36 -7.24
N ASP A 186 -47.68 -11.68 -7.01
CA ASP A 186 -46.71 -10.81 -6.35
C ASP A 186 -45.34 -10.99 -7.04
N TYR A 187 -44.67 -9.90 -7.41
CA TYR A 187 -43.40 -9.87 -8.15
C TYR A 187 -42.56 -8.68 -7.71
N LEU A 188 -41.31 -8.95 -7.31
CA LEU A 188 -40.31 -7.98 -6.92
C LEU A 188 -39.03 -8.19 -7.75
N CYS A 189 -38.61 -7.16 -8.48
CA CYS A 189 -37.25 -7.03 -9.01
C CYS A 189 -36.52 -5.90 -8.28
N ARG A 190 -35.34 -6.14 -7.71
CA ARG A 190 -34.63 -5.10 -6.95
C ARG A 190 -33.10 -5.15 -7.06
N SER A 191 -32.47 -3.99 -6.99
CA SER A 191 -31.03 -3.76 -7.24
C SER A 191 -30.45 -2.72 -6.27
N GLY A 192 -29.30 -2.98 -5.63
CA GLY A 192 -28.64 -2.04 -4.72
C GLY A 192 -27.80 -2.72 -3.63
N LEU A 193 -27.85 -2.18 -2.40
CA LEU A 193 -27.05 -2.66 -1.27
C LEU A 193 -27.67 -3.90 -0.60
N SER A 194 -26.79 -4.82 -0.19
CA SER A 194 -27.10 -5.95 0.69
C SER A 194 -26.22 -5.83 1.94
N PHE A 195 -26.78 -6.17 3.09
CA PHE A 195 -26.15 -6.07 4.41
C PHE A 195 -26.39 -7.35 5.22
N ASP A 196 -25.50 -7.65 6.16
CA ASP A 196 -25.52 -8.88 6.96
C ASP A 196 -26.36 -8.80 8.24
N SER A 197 -27.18 -7.75 8.42
CA SER A 197 -27.96 -7.52 9.63
C SER A 197 -27.13 -7.39 10.91
N THR A 198 -25.91 -6.86 10.83
CA THR A 198 -25.09 -6.54 12.02
C THR A 198 -25.24 -5.08 12.50
N GLN A 199 -25.35 -4.12 11.59
CA GLN A 199 -25.33 -2.67 11.88
C GLN A 199 -26.68 -1.97 11.63
N THR A 200 -27.05 -1.00 12.47
CA THR A 200 -28.21 -0.09 12.22
C THR A 200 -27.88 0.93 11.13
N HIS A 201 -28.89 1.64 10.60
CA HIS A 201 -28.65 2.68 9.59
C HIS A 201 -27.69 3.79 10.08
N ASP A 202 -27.77 4.19 11.35
CA ASP A 202 -26.88 5.21 11.92
C ASP A 202 -25.43 4.73 12.02
N GLN A 203 -25.21 3.42 12.15
CA GLN A 203 -23.89 2.80 12.15
C GLN A 203 -23.32 2.56 10.75
N ILE A 204 -24.19 2.43 9.73
CA ILE A 204 -23.83 2.27 8.32
C ILE A 204 -23.48 3.63 7.68
N GLY A 205 -24.18 4.70 8.09
CA GLY A 205 -23.99 6.05 7.56
C GLY A 205 -25.11 6.51 6.62
N HIS A 206 -24.94 7.70 6.05
CA HIS A 206 -26.00 8.39 5.31
C HIS A 206 -26.22 7.76 3.93
N MET A 207 -27.40 7.20 3.68
CA MET A 207 -27.74 6.45 2.47
C MET A 207 -28.61 7.25 1.50
N TYR A 208 -28.35 7.05 0.21
CA TYR A 208 -29.07 7.67 -0.90
C TYR A 208 -29.35 6.64 -2.00
N ALA A 209 -30.39 6.87 -2.81
CA ALA A 209 -30.62 6.13 -4.06
C ALA A 209 -30.94 7.06 -5.22
N ASP A 210 -30.09 7.08 -6.26
CA ASP A 210 -30.44 7.66 -7.55
C ASP A 210 -31.21 6.62 -8.37
N PHE A 211 -32.38 6.99 -8.92
CA PHE A 211 -33.11 6.11 -9.83
C PHE A 211 -33.75 6.86 -11.01
N LYS A 212 -34.01 6.13 -12.10
CA LYS A 212 -34.88 6.50 -13.21
C LYS A 212 -35.76 5.32 -13.58
N LEU A 213 -37.06 5.55 -13.79
CA LEU A 213 -38.07 4.58 -14.19
C LEU A 213 -38.60 4.90 -15.59
N VAL A 214 -38.72 3.87 -16.43
CA VAL A 214 -39.45 3.91 -17.71
C VAL A 214 -40.52 2.81 -17.69
N LYS A 215 -41.80 3.22 -17.66
CA LYS A 215 -42.96 2.31 -17.58
C LYS A 215 -43.30 1.74 -18.97
N GLN A 216 -43.59 0.44 -19.08
CA GLN A 216 -43.78 -0.22 -20.37
C GLN A 216 -44.91 -1.28 -20.36
N ASN A 217 -45.92 -1.14 -21.23
CA ASN A 217 -46.89 -2.21 -21.58
C ASN A 217 -47.56 -2.96 -20.39
N ILE A 218 -48.00 -2.21 -19.37
CA ILE A 218 -48.44 -2.74 -18.08
C ILE A 218 -49.93 -3.09 -18.07
N ARG A 219 -50.32 -4.23 -17.48
CA ARG A 219 -51.73 -4.69 -17.35
C ARG A 219 -51.96 -5.40 -16.01
N ASN A 220 -53.21 -5.32 -15.52
CA ASN A 220 -53.69 -6.02 -14.32
C ASN A 220 -52.83 -5.83 -13.05
N VAL A 221 -52.25 -4.65 -12.85
CA VAL A 221 -51.55 -4.29 -11.60
C VAL A 221 -52.58 -3.69 -10.63
N ASP A 222 -52.92 -4.42 -9.58
CA ASP A 222 -53.80 -3.92 -8.51
C ASP A 222 -53.01 -3.09 -7.49
N TYR A 223 -51.78 -3.52 -7.16
CA TYR A 223 -50.85 -2.82 -6.29
C TYR A 223 -49.42 -2.84 -6.85
N SER A 224 -48.63 -1.81 -6.51
CA SER A 224 -47.23 -1.68 -6.93
C SER A 224 -46.53 -0.60 -6.13
N TYR A 225 -45.24 -0.82 -5.83
CA TYR A 225 -44.36 0.14 -5.20
C TYR A 225 -43.07 0.27 -6.00
N ILE A 226 -42.71 1.51 -6.36
CA ILE A 226 -41.43 1.84 -7.01
C ILE A 226 -40.70 2.90 -6.17
N GLY A 227 -39.42 2.68 -5.92
CA GLY A 227 -38.59 3.57 -5.10
C GLY A 227 -37.53 2.77 -4.37
N VAL A 228 -37.35 2.98 -3.07
CA VAL A 228 -36.41 2.21 -2.23
C VAL A 228 -37.14 1.21 -1.34
N TYR A 229 -36.56 0.02 -1.20
CA TYR A 229 -37.03 -1.09 -0.38
C TYR A 229 -35.91 -1.67 0.48
N GLY A 230 -36.30 -2.30 1.58
CA GLY A 230 -35.48 -3.33 2.18
C GLY A 230 -36.05 -3.89 3.47
N TRP A 231 -35.16 -4.50 4.26
CA TRP A 231 -35.50 -5.07 5.56
C TRP A 231 -34.50 -4.66 6.65
N SER A 232 -34.93 -4.79 7.91
CA SER A 232 -34.06 -4.86 9.09
C SER A 232 -34.40 -6.06 9.96
N ARG A 233 -33.46 -6.48 10.82
CA ARG A 233 -33.66 -7.42 11.94
C ARG A 233 -33.42 -6.72 13.28
N ASP A 234 -34.02 -7.20 14.36
CA ASP A 234 -33.95 -6.59 15.70
C ASP A 234 -34.34 -5.09 15.76
N PRO A 235 -35.59 -4.69 15.41
CA PRO A 235 -36.74 -5.53 15.06
C PRO A 235 -36.80 -5.97 13.59
N LEU A 236 -37.58 -7.04 13.34
CA LEU A 236 -37.91 -7.50 11.99
C LEU A 236 -38.92 -6.55 11.34
N VAL A 237 -38.45 -5.80 10.34
CA VAL A 237 -39.21 -4.77 9.63
C VAL A 237 -38.94 -4.89 8.13
N GLU A 238 -40.00 -4.85 7.33
CA GLU A 238 -39.96 -4.56 5.89
C GLU A 238 -40.21 -3.06 5.69
N TYR A 239 -39.50 -2.38 4.80
CA TYR A 239 -39.65 -0.93 4.63
C TYR A 239 -39.65 -0.48 3.17
N TYR A 240 -40.39 0.61 2.92
CA TYR A 240 -40.68 1.14 1.60
C TYR A 240 -40.64 2.68 1.59
N VAL A 241 -39.84 3.26 0.70
CA VAL A 241 -39.95 4.66 0.26
C VAL A 241 -40.47 4.64 -1.17
N VAL A 242 -41.75 4.99 -1.35
CA VAL A 242 -42.49 4.78 -2.60
C VAL A 242 -42.66 6.11 -3.33
N ASP A 243 -41.88 6.27 -4.39
CA ASP A 243 -41.85 7.46 -5.23
C ASP A 243 -42.72 7.33 -6.48
N ASN A 244 -43.00 6.10 -6.93
CA ASN A 244 -43.86 5.82 -8.08
C ASN A 244 -44.58 4.47 -7.90
N TRP A 245 -45.45 4.12 -8.85
CA TRP A 245 -46.26 2.90 -8.83
C TRP A 245 -46.69 2.52 -10.26
N LEU A 246 -46.82 1.23 -10.53
CA LEU A 246 -47.28 0.67 -11.80
C LEU A 246 -48.80 0.41 -11.83
N SER A 247 -49.45 0.45 -10.68
CA SER A 247 -50.91 0.38 -10.51
C SER A 247 -51.61 1.61 -11.10
N GLN A 248 -52.91 1.48 -11.42
CA GLN A 248 -53.72 2.62 -11.87
C GLN A 248 -53.81 3.73 -10.82
N TYR A 249 -53.81 3.36 -9.53
CA TYR A 249 -53.98 4.27 -8.40
C TYR A 249 -52.72 4.32 -7.54
N ARG A 250 -52.47 5.49 -6.94
CA ARG A 250 -51.44 5.68 -5.91
C ARG A 250 -51.72 4.77 -4.70
N PRO A 251 -50.71 4.13 -4.09
CA PRO A 251 -50.84 3.48 -2.80
C PRO A 251 -51.48 4.40 -1.74
N GLY A 252 -52.52 3.90 -1.08
CA GLY A 252 -53.38 4.68 -0.19
C GLY A 252 -53.50 4.06 1.20
N ASP A 253 -54.55 4.43 1.92
CA ASP A 253 -54.77 4.05 3.33
C ASP A 253 -54.92 2.52 3.55
N TRP A 254 -54.94 1.73 2.49
CA TRP A 254 -54.93 0.27 2.51
C TRP A 254 -53.54 -0.37 2.72
N VAL A 255 -52.43 0.38 2.59
CA VAL A 255 -51.06 -0.18 2.77
C VAL A 255 -50.70 -0.48 4.23
N GLY A 256 -51.40 0.14 5.19
CA GLY A 256 -51.08 -0.06 6.60
C GLY A 256 -52.17 0.39 7.56
N ASN A 257 -52.37 -0.40 8.62
CA ASN A 257 -53.42 -0.17 9.62
C ASN A 257 -53.26 1.10 10.47
N LYS A 258 -52.11 1.80 10.39
CA LYS A 258 -51.83 3.04 11.11
C LYS A 258 -51.24 4.10 10.17
N LYS A 259 -52.03 5.14 9.88
CA LYS A 259 -51.61 6.34 9.16
C LYS A 259 -51.04 7.36 10.14
N HIS A 260 -49.77 7.74 9.97
CA HIS A 260 -49.09 8.71 10.86
C HIS A 260 -49.29 10.16 10.43
N GLY A 261 -49.54 10.42 9.13
CA GLY A 261 -49.81 11.75 8.59
C GLY A 261 -48.97 12.09 7.35
N ASP A 262 -48.99 13.37 6.96
CA ASP A 262 -48.25 13.90 5.80
C ASP A 262 -47.06 14.76 6.26
N PHE A 263 -45.86 14.32 5.91
CA PHE A 263 -44.58 14.90 6.33
C PHE A 263 -43.84 15.53 5.15
N THR A 264 -42.89 16.43 5.43
CA THR A 264 -41.90 16.88 4.45
C THR A 264 -40.63 16.05 4.65
N ILE A 265 -40.25 15.26 3.64
CA ILE A 265 -39.06 14.40 3.64
C ILE A 265 -38.44 14.48 2.23
N ASP A 266 -37.11 14.46 2.09
CA ASP A 266 -36.43 14.63 0.79
C ASP A 266 -36.97 15.85 -0.01
N GLY A 267 -37.19 16.97 0.68
CA GLY A 267 -37.77 18.20 0.12
C GLY A 267 -39.23 18.10 -0.38
N ALA A 268 -39.86 16.93 -0.32
CA ALA A 268 -41.16 16.63 -0.91
C ALA A 268 -42.19 16.16 0.13
N LYS A 269 -43.46 16.03 -0.28
CA LYS A 269 -44.53 15.54 0.60
C LYS A 269 -44.70 14.03 0.49
N TYR A 270 -44.67 13.37 1.65
CA TYR A 270 -44.87 11.93 1.81
C TYR A 270 -45.94 11.66 2.87
N THR A 271 -46.85 10.72 2.59
CA THR A 271 -47.76 10.18 3.60
C THR A 271 -47.10 8.97 4.25
N VAL A 272 -46.95 8.97 5.58
CA VAL A 272 -46.30 7.88 6.32
C VAL A 272 -47.33 6.93 6.91
N TYR A 273 -47.10 5.62 6.73
CA TYR A 273 -47.91 4.55 7.30
C TYR A 273 -47.04 3.50 7.99
N GLU A 274 -47.67 2.80 8.93
CA GLU A 274 -47.16 1.62 9.61
C GLU A 274 -48.19 0.50 9.46
N ASN A 275 -47.72 -0.74 9.27
CA ASN A 275 -48.54 -1.95 9.26
C ASN A 275 -47.92 -3.04 10.15
N THR A 276 -48.70 -4.08 10.42
CA THR A 276 -48.18 -5.38 10.90
C THR A 276 -48.71 -6.47 9.97
N ARG A 277 -47.82 -7.17 9.24
CA ARG A 277 -48.15 -8.22 8.26
C ARG A 277 -47.77 -9.60 8.83
N TYR A 278 -48.45 -10.64 8.37
CA TYR A 278 -48.00 -12.03 8.47
C TYR A 278 -47.85 -12.59 7.06
N GLY A 279 -46.80 -13.37 6.82
CA GLY A 279 -46.51 -13.98 5.52
C GLY A 279 -45.01 -14.22 5.32
N PRO A 280 -44.56 -14.44 4.08
CA PRO A 280 -43.15 -14.60 3.76
C PRO A 280 -42.32 -13.40 4.21
N SER A 281 -41.13 -13.69 4.73
CA SER A 281 -40.12 -12.70 5.12
C SER A 281 -38.72 -13.28 4.95
N ILE A 282 -37.70 -12.43 5.17
CA ILE A 282 -36.28 -12.83 5.20
C ILE A 282 -35.93 -13.82 6.33
N ASP A 283 -36.83 -14.02 7.30
CA ASP A 283 -36.74 -15.00 8.39
C ASP A 283 -37.80 -16.12 8.25
N GLY A 284 -38.40 -16.27 7.06
CA GLY A 284 -39.47 -17.24 6.76
C GLY A 284 -40.88 -16.71 7.06
N ASP A 285 -41.88 -17.59 7.05
CA ASP A 285 -43.29 -17.23 7.24
C ASP A 285 -43.59 -16.82 8.69
N THR A 286 -43.63 -15.51 8.94
CA THR A 286 -43.69 -14.94 10.31
C THR A 286 -44.49 -13.64 10.36
N GLN A 287 -44.63 -13.05 11.55
CA GLN A 287 -45.22 -11.73 11.75
C GLN A 287 -44.13 -10.65 11.83
N PHE A 288 -44.28 -9.59 11.05
CA PHE A 288 -43.33 -8.48 10.95
C PHE A 288 -44.02 -7.12 10.81
N LYS A 289 -43.27 -6.04 11.04
CA LYS A 289 -43.73 -4.67 10.76
C LYS A 289 -43.48 -4.30 9.31
N GLN A 290 -44.34 -3.47 8.75
CA GLN A 290 -44.06 -2.79 7.47
C GLN A 290 -44.10 -1.27 7.67
N TYR A 291 -43.07 -0.55 7.19
CA TYR A 291 -42.99 0.92 7.25
C TYR A 291 -43.04 1.52 5.85
N PHE A 292 -43.92 2.51 5.64
CA PHE A 292 -44.13 3.13 4.33
C PHE A 292 -43.96 4.65 4.40
N SER A 293 -43.25 5.21 3.42
CA SER A 293 -43.32 6.62 3.04
C SER A 293 -43.82 6.70 1.60
N ILE A 294 -45.09 7.07 1.38
CA ILE A 294 -45.68 7.16 0.02
C ILE A 294 -45.66 8.61 -0.47
N ARG A 295 -44.88 8.91 -1.51
CA ARG A 295 -44.78 10.27 -2.10
C ARG A 295 -46.14 10.72 -2.61
N GLN A 296 -46.54 11.95 -2.31
CA GLN A 296 -47.86 12.48 -2.72
C GLN A 296 -47.94 12.75 -4.24
N GLN A 297 -46.83 13.12 -4.85
CA GLN A 297 -46.69 13.36 -6.28
C GLN A 297 -45.59 12.45 -6.83
N ALA A 298 -45.91 11.69 -7.88
CA ALA A 298 -45.02 10.68 -8.41
C ALA A 298 -43.69 11.29 -8.92
N ARG A 299 -42.57 10.63 -8.64
CA ARG A 299 -41.25 10.92 -9.23
C ARG A 299 -40.81 9.72 -10.05
N ASP A 300 -40.53 9.93 -11.32
CA ASP A 300 -40.01 8.92 -12.25
C ASP A 300 -38.49 8.99 -12.42
N CYS A 301 -37.85 10.10 -12.05
CA CYS A 301 -36.40 10.18 -11.92
C CYS A 301 -35.93 11.13 -10.80
N GLY A 302 -34.87 10.73 -10.08
CA GLY A 302 -34.15 11.57 -9.13
C GLY A 302 -33.49 10.81 -7.99
N THR A 303 -32.89 11.55 -7.05
CA THR A 303 -32.26 11.02 -5.83
C THR A 303 -33.29 10.93 -4.69
N ILE A 304 -33.37 9.79 -4.01
CA ILE A 304 -34.05 9.61 -2.72
C ILE A 304 -33.01 9.69 -1.60
N ASP A 305 -33.20 10.59 -0.63
CA ASP A 305 -32.48 10.58 0.64
C ASP A 305 -33.10 9.53 1.59
N ILE A 306 -32.48 8.35 1.66
CA ILE A 306 -33.00 7.20 2.41
C ILE A 306 -32.96 7.49 3.92
N THR A 307 -31.85 8.06 4.40
CA THR A 307 -31.64 8.34 5.82
C THR A 307 -32.61 9.41 6.34
N ALA A 308 -33.02 10.37 5.53
CA ALA A 308 -34.08 11.33 5.90
C ALA A 308 -35.43 10.64 6.19
N HIS A 309 -35.78 9.57 5.45
CA HIS A 309 -36.97 8.77 5.74
C HIS A 309 -36.83 7.99 7.05
N PHE A 310 -35.69 7.35 7.28
CA PHE A 310 -35.41 6.61 8.50
C PHE A 310 -35.48 7.51 9.75
N GLN A 311 -34.83 8.69 9.69
CA GLN A 311 -34.92 9.69 10.75
C GLN A 311 -36.34 10.22 11.00
N GLN A 312 -37.22 10.23 9.99
CA GLN A 312 -38.63 10.60 10.18
C GLN A 312 -39.45 9.44 10.77
N TRP A 313 -39.10 8.19 10.49
CA TRP A 313 -39.71 7.01 11.11
C TRP A 313 -39.32 6.87 12.60
N GLU A 314 -38.04 7.06 12.95
CA GLU A 314 -37.59 7.08 14.36
C GLU A 314 -38.32 8.17 15.19
N LYS A 315 -38.52 9.37 14.63
CA LYS A 315 -39.32 10.45 15.25
C LYS A 315 -40.79 10.09 15.49
N LEU A 316 -41.29 9.04 14.84
CA LEU A 316 -42.66 8.51 14.97
C LEU A 316 -42.70 7.20 15.80
N GLY A 317 -41.58 6.79 16.38
CA GLY A 317 -41.43 5.53 17.12
C GLY A 317 -41.40 4.28 16.23
N MET A 318 -41.29 4.45 14.91
CA MET A 318 -41.16 3.38 13.93
C MET A 318 -39.68 2.97 13.82
N LYS A 319 -39.21 2.20 14.81
CA LYS A 319 -37.81 1.84 14.96
C LYS A 319 -37.31 0.89 13.89
N LEU A 320 -36.25 1.26 13.18
CA LEU A 320 -35.51 0.31 12.33
C LEU A 320 -34.46 -0.43 13.16
N GLY A 321 -34.21 -1.68 12.75
CA GLY A 321 -33.20 -2.53 13.36
C GLY A 321 -31.85 -2.46 12.65
N LYS A 322 -31.12 -3.56 12.71
CA LYS A 322 -29.90 -3.80 11.93
C LYS A 322 -30.28 -4.07 10.47
N MET A 323 -29.74 -3.32 9.53
CA MET A 323 -30.16 -3.34 8.13
C MET A 323 -29.79 -4.66 7.44
N HIS A 324 -30.69 -5.20 6.63
CA HIS A 324 -30.43 -6.37 5.78
C HIS A 324 -30.26 -5.99 4.30
N GLU A 325 -30.94 -4.97 3.82
CA GLU A 325 -30.73 -4.43 2.47
C GLU A 325 -31.26 -3.01 2.33
N ALA A 326 -30.80 -2.32 1.29
CA ALA A 326 -31.38 -1.08 0.78
C ALA A 326 -31.24 -1.08 -0.75
N LYS A 327 -32.34 -1.29 -1.48
CA LYS A 327 -32.35 -1.47 -2.94
C LYS A 327 -33.39 -0.59 -3.62
N VAL A 328 -33.11 -0.19 -4.87
CA VAL A 328 -34.15 0.31 -5.77
C VAL A 328 -35.05 -0.87 -6.15
N LEU A 329 -36.37 -0.69 -6.03
CA LEU A 329 -37.39 -1.72 -6.21
C LEU A 329 -38.31 -1.42 -7.38
N GLY A 330 -38.63 -2.46 -8.15
CA GLY A 330 -39.87 -2.58 -8.93
C GLY A 330 -40.75 -3.70 -8.40
N GLU A 331 -41.82 -3.37 -7.67
CA GLU A 331 -42.84 -4.34 -7.25
C GLU A 331 -44.14 -4.16 -8.07
N ALA A 332 -44.78 -5.27 -8.43
CA ALA A 332 -46.11 -5.29 -9.02
C ALA A 332 -46.88 -6.57 -8.65
N GLY A 333 -48.15 -6.42 -8.25
CA GLY A 333 -48.99 -7.55 -7.87
C GLY A 333 -50.47 -7.38 -8.19
N SER A 334 -51.21 -8.48 -8.00
CA SER A 334 -52.65 -8.58 -8.26
C SER A 334 -53.36 -9.44 -7.21
N ASN A 335 -54.54 -8.99 -6.80
CA ASN A 335 -55.48 -9.75 -5.96
C ASN A 335 -56.35 -10.73 -6.77
N GLY A 336 -56.22 -10.73 -8.11
CA GLY A 336 -57.04 -11.49 -9.05
C GLY A 336 -56.25 -12.56 -9.80
N SER A 337 -56.33 -12.53 -11.14
CA SER A 337 -55.76 -13.54 -12.03
C SER A 337 -54.26 -13.35 -12.35
N GLY A 338 -53.61 -12.36 -11.74
CA GLY A 338 -52.20 -12.04 -11.97
C GLY A 338 -51.96 -10.83 -12.89
N THR A 339 -50.84 -10.16 -12.64
CA THR A 339 -50.32 -9.00 -13.35
C THR A 339 -49.31 -9.38 -14.44
N SER A 340 -49.24 -8.55 -15.50
CA SER A 340 -48.30 -8.74 -16.62
C SER A 340 -47.81 -7.41 -17.19
N GLY A 341 -46.52 -7.29 -17.48
CA GLY A 341 -45.94 -6.07 -18.03
C GLY A 341 -44.40 -6.02 -17.95
N THR A 342 -43.83 -4.87 -18.33
CA THR A 342 -42.40 -4.58 -18.13
C THR A 342 -42.20 -3.24 -17.41
N ALA A 343 -41.11 -3.14 -16.66
CA ALA A 343 -40.65 -1.90 -16.04
C ALA A 343 -39.14 -1.82 -16.21
N ASP A 344 -38.63 -0.66 -16.60
CA ASP A 344 -37.24 -0.48 -16.94
C ASP A 344 -36.60 0.59 -16.05
N PHE A 345 -35.43 0.27 -15.51
CA PHE A 345 -34.65 1.13 -14.62
C PHE A 345 -33.27 1.39 -15.23
N PRO A 346 -33.15 2.24 -16.27
CA PRO A 346 -31.88 2.57 -16.91
C PRO A 346 -30.94 3.41 -16.02
N TYR A 347 -31.34 3.71 -14.78
CA TYR A 347 -30.46 4.15 -13.70
C TYR A 347 -31.03 3.65 -12.38
N ALA A 348 -30.22 3.00 -11.56
CA ALA A 348 -30.54 2.60 -10.20
C ALA A 348 -29.24 2.41 -9.40
N LYS A 349 -28.91 3.33 -8.50
CA LYS A 349 -27.66 3.29 -7.73
C LYS A 349 -27.93 3.67 -6.29
N VAL A 350 -27.71 2.74 -5.37
CA VAL A 350 -27.81 2.96 -3.93
C VAL A 350 -26.41 3.06 -3.35
N TYR A 351 -26.14 4.10 -2.56
CA TYR A 351 -24.80 4.42 -2.06
C TYR A 351 -24.82 5.08 -0.69
N ILE A 352 -23.69 5.00 0.02
CA ILE A 352 -23.44 5.68 1.31
C ILE A 352 -22.58 6.92 1.02
N GLY A 353 -22.98 8.08 1.54
CA GLY A 353 -22.32 9.36 1.32
C GLY A 353 -21.59 9.91 2.55
N SER A 354 -20.46 10.57 2.33
CA SER A 354 -19.80 11.41 3.33
C SER A 354 -20.74 12.54 3.75
N GLY A 355 -20.96 12.74 5.06
CA GLY A 355 -22.02 13.59 5.60
C GLY A 355 -21.88 15.11 5.31
N GLY A 356 -22.28 15.54 4.12
CA GLY A 356 -22.47 16.94 3.75
C GLY A 356 -23.95 17.33 3.76
N ASN A 357 -24.39 18.10 4.75
CA ASN A 357 -25.80 18.49 4.89
C ASN A 357 -26.22 19.51 3.82
N THR A 358 -27.11 19.11 2.90
CA THR A 358 -27.76 20.01 1.94
C THR A 358 -28.83 20.87 2.61
N GLY A 359 -28.40 21.96 3.24
CA GLY A 359 -29.29 23.00 3.78
C GLY A 359 -30.11 23.67 2.67
N GLY A 360 -31.34 23.19 2.46
CA GLY A 360 -32.26 23.75 1.47
C GLY A 360 -32.71 25.16 1.83
N ASN A 361 -32.75 26.06 0.85
CA ASN A 361 -33.32 27.40 1.01
C ASN A 361 -34.58 27.55 0.14
N SER A 362 -35.64 28.10 0.73
CA SER A 362 -36.94 28.26 0.10
C SER A 362 -37.10 29.67 -0.50
N GLY A 363 -37.32 29.75 -1.81
CA GLY A 363 -37.58 31.03 -2.47
C GLY A 363 -38.04 30.85 -3.91
N GLY A 364 -39.35 30.91 -4.15
CA GLY A 364 -39.94 30.83 -5.49
C GLY A 364 -40.45 32.17 -5.99
N ASN A 365 -40.37 32.40 -7.30
CA ASN A 365 -41.41 33.14 -8.02
C ASN A 365 -41.49 32.72 -9.51
N SER A 366 -42.58 33.12 -10.14
CA SER A 366 -43.22 32.54 -11.33
C SER A 366 -42.69 33.00 -12.69
N GLY A 367 -42.71 32.08 -13.67
CA GLY A 367 -43.18 32.33 -15.05
C GLY A 367 -42.16 32.75 -16.12
N GLY A 368 -42.41 32.42 -17.41
CA GLY A 368 -41.67 33.10 -18.50
C GLY A 368 -41.49 32.53 -19.92
N ASN A 369 -42.20 31.48 -20.38
CA ASN A 369 -42.55 31.21 -21.81
C ASN A 369 -41.49 31.12 -22.98
N THR A 370 -41.77 30.21 -23.93
CA THR A 370 -41.39 30.23 -25.39
C THR A 370 -39.94 30.31 -25.89
N GLY A 371 -39.44 29.18 -26.43
CA GLY A 371 -39.24 29.00 -27.89
C GLY A 371 -37.90 29.39 -28.57
N GLY A 372 -37.35 28.49 -29.41
CA GLY A 372 -36.22 28.75 -30.32
C GLY A 372 -35.70 27.47 -31.01
N ASN A 373 -35.17 27.57 -32.23
CA ASN A 373 -34.65 26.44 -33.03
C ASN A 373 -33.30 26.82 -33.71
N SER A 374 -32.60 25.82 -34.26
CA SER A 374 -31.49 25.89 -35.23
C SER A 374 -30.05 25.85 -34.70
N GLY A 375 -29.45 24.65 -34.76
CA GLY A 375 -28.16 24.33 -35.41
C GLY A 375 -26.90 25.17 -35.18
N GLY A 376 -25.83 24.50 -34.72
CA GLY A 376 -24.44 24.97 -34.82
C GLY A 376 -23.45 23.93 -34.27
N ASN A 377 -22.47 23.50 -35.07
CA ASN A 377 -21.47 22.49 -34.69
C ASN A 377 -20.05 23.11 -34.64
N THR A 378 -19.45 23.14 -33.45
CA THR A 378 -17.99 23.27 -33.22
C THR A 378 -17.65 22.77 -31.82
N GLY A 379 -16.48 22.15 -31.65
CA GLY A 379 -16.14 21.39 -30.45
C GLY A 379 -15.81 22.20 -29.19
N GLY A 380 -15.86 21.51 -28.04
CA GLY A 380 -15.40 21.99 -26.74
C GLY A 380 -15.05 20.79 -25.85
N ASN A 381 -13.77 20.64 -25.52
CA ASN A 381 -13.24 19.52 -24.73
C ASN A 381 -13.14 19.92 -23.23
N SER A 382 -13.73 19.12 -22.35
CA SER A 382 -13.44 19.16 -20.90
C SER A 382 -13.88 17.88 -20.20
N GLY A 383 -12.95 16.95 -19.96
CA GLY A 383 -13.17 15.82 -19.06
C GLY A 383 -13.05 16.20 -17.59
N GLY A 384 -13.77 15.50 -16.70
CA GLY A 384 -13.64 15.62 -15.25
C GLY A 384 -13.31 14.26 -14.64
N ASN A 385 -12.26 14.20 -13.82
CA ASN A 385 -11.75 12.95 -13.22
C ASN A 385 -11.98 12.94 -11.70
N SER A 386 -12.54 11.83 -11.20
CA SER A 386 -12.74 11.52 -9.78
C SER A 386 -13.06 10.04 -9.66
N GLY A 387 -12.56 9.26 -8.69
CA GLY A 387 -11.66 9.59 -7.59
C GLY A 387 -11.80 8.46 -6.55
N SER A 388 -10.73 7.68 -6.32
CA SER A 388 -10.86 6.37 -5.68
C SER A 388 -11.25 6.44 -4.19
N GLY A 389 -12.24 5.63 -3.80
CA GLY A 389 -12.70 5.45 -2.41
C GLY A 389 -12.34 4.08 -1.85
N ASN A 390 -12.07 4.01 -0.56
CA ASN A 390 -11.60 2.79 0.11
C ASN A 390 -12.75 1.82 0.46
N THR A 391 -12.62 0.53 0.16
CA THR A 391 -13.66 -0.50 0.35
C THR A 391 -13.34 -1.44 1.52
N ASN A 392 -14.35 -1.73 2.36
CA ASN A 392 -14.22 -2.67 3.47
C ASN A 392 -14.40 -4.12 2.99
N PHE A 393 -13.35 -4.95 3.05
CA PHE A 393 -13.40 -6.32 2.56
C PHE A 393 -14.45 -7.19 3.28
N CYS A 394 -14.84 -6.87 4.52
CA CYS A 394 -15.85 -7.62 5.25
C CYS A 394 -17.24 -7.59 4.60
N SER A 395 -17.59 -6.57 3.81
CA SER A 395 -18.85 -6.54 3.07
C SER A 395 -18.72 -7.10 1.64
N SER A 396 -17.53 -7.11 1.04
CA SER A 396 -17.29 -7.60 -0.32
C SER A 396 -16.68 -9.00 -0.42
N ALA A 397 -16.54 -9.70 0.71
CA ALA A 397 -15.98 -11.05 0.83
C ALA A 397 -16.72 -12.07 -0.05
N LYS A 398 -16.02 -12.65 -1.02
CA LYS A 398 -16.47 -13.71 -1.92
C LYS A 398 -15.27 -14.51 -2.41
N HIS A 399 -15.43 -15.83 -2.60
CA HIS A 399 -14.41 -16.66 -3.23
C HIS A 399 -14.13 -16.20 -4.67
N SER A 400 -12.87 -16.25 -5.09
CA SER A 400 -12.46 -15.91 -6.45
C SER A 400 -11.22 -16.70 -6.91
N GLY A 401 -10.97 -16.68 -8.22
CA GLY A 401 -9.86 -17.44 -8.83
C GLY A 401 -10.20 -18.91 -9.13
N GLN A 402 -9.17 -19.74 -9.27
CA GLN A 402 -9.32 -21.18 -9.46
C GLN A 402 -9.68 -21.87 -8.15
N SER A 403 -10.36 -23.02 -8.19
CA SER A 403 -10.69 -23.81 -7.00
C SER A 403 -10.27 -25.28 -7.12
N VAL A 404 -10.00 -25.89 -5.97
CA VAL A 404 -9.79 -27.34 -5.81
C VAL A 404 -10.59 -27.84 -4.61
N GLN A 405 -11.31 -28.95 -4.78
CA GLN A 405 -12.04 -29.61 -3.70
C GLN A 405 -11.29 -30.88 -3.30
N GLU A 406 -10.96 -30.99 -2.02
CA GLU A 406 -10.33 -32.17 -1.43
C GLU A 406 -11.34 -32.90 -0.53
N THR A 407 -11.31 -34.24 -0.53
CA THR A 407 -12.23 -35.09 0.23
C THR A 407 -11.52 -36.15 1.08
N SER A 408 -10.21 -35.94 1.33
CA SER A 408 -9.34 -36.81 2.12
C SER A 408 -8.11 -36.02 2.58
N ASN A 409 -7.35 -36.56 3.53
CA ASN A 409 -6.22 -35.85 4.13
C ASN A 409 -5.15 -35.50 3.07
N LYS A 410 -4.84 -34.21 2.95
CA LYS A 410 -4.12 -33.63 1.82
C LYS A 410 -3.46 -32.31 2.22
N VAL A 411 -2.13 -32.26 2.06
CA VAL A 411 -1.39 -31.00 1.87
C VAL A 411 -1.37 -30.69 0.37
N GLY A 412 -1.54 -29.42 0.00
CA GLY A 412 -1.51 -28.98 -1.40
C GLY A 412 -1.24 -27.49 -1.57
N GLN A 413 -1.27 -27.06 -2.84
CA GLN A 413 -1.04 -25.68 -3.24
C GLN A 413 -1.90 -25.34 -4.47
N ILE A 414 -2.43 -24.12 -4.55
CA ILE A 414 -3.21 -23.61 -5.68
C ILE A 414 -2.80 -22.15 -5.97
N GLY A 415 -2.18 -21.92 -7.13
CA GLY A 415 -1.38 -20.70 -7.34
C GLY A 415 -0.23 -20.64 -6.32
N ASP A 416 -0.05 -19.49 -5.68
CA ASP A 416 0.94 -19.31 -4.61
C ASP A 416 0.38 -19.63 -3.20
N VAL A 417 -0.89 -20.03 -3.10
CA VAL A 417 -1.58 -20.33 -1.83
C VAL A 417 -1.36 -21.78 -1.42
N GLY A 418 -0.73 -21.98 -0.26
CA GLY A 418 -0.61 -23.31 0.37
C GLY A 418 -1.84 -23.65 1.20
N TYR A 419 -2.37 -24.86 1.06
CA TYR A 419 -3.55 -25.32 1.80
C TYR A 419 -3.35 -26.71 2.43
N GLU A 420 -4.19 -27.03 3.41
CA GLU A 420 -4.30 -28.37 3.97
C GLU A 420 -5.71 -28.71 4.42
N LEU A 421 -6.14 -29.93 4.13
CA LEU A 421 -7.29 -30.62 4.73
C LEU A 421 -6.74 -31.82 5.52
N TRP A 422 -7.15 -31.98 6.77
CA TRP A 422 -6.85 -33.18 7.56
C TRP A 422 -8.00 -33.54 8.51
N SER A 423 -8.24 -34.83 8.72
CA SER A 423 -9.18 -35.34 9.72
C SER A 423 -8.85 -36.77 10.13
N ASP A 424 -9.25 -37.18 11.34
CA ASP A 424 -9.06 -38.55 11.82
C ASP A 424 -10.17 -39.53 11.38
N SER A 425 -11.36 -39.01 11.06
CA SER A 425 -12.58 -39.80 10.89
C SER A 425 -13.73 -39.00 10.24
N GLY A 426 -14.81 -39.67 9.84
CA GLY A 426 -16.00 -39.03 9.26
C GLY A 426 -15.96 -38.89 7.73
N TYR A 427 -16.87 -38.07 7.20
CA TYR A 427 -17.03 -37.81 5.77
C TYR A 427 -16.86 -36.31 5.49
N ASN A 428 -15.63 -35.90 5.23
CA ASN A 428 -15.26 -34.49 5.26
C ASN A 428 -14.68 -34.02 3.92
N SER A 429 -14.74 -32.72 3.68
CA SER A 429 -14.14 -32.06 2.52
C SER A 429 -13.77 -30.61 2.82
N ALA A 430 -12.92 -30.04 1.98
CA ALA A 430 -12.68 -28.61 1.94
C ALA A 430 -12.50 -28.16 0.49
N THR A 431 -12.91 -26.93 0.17
CA THR A 431 -12.69 -26.30 -1.13
C THR A 431 -11.75 -25.12 -0.95
N PHE A 432 -10.60 -25.12 -1.61
CA PHE A 432 -9.59 -24.07 -1.51
C PHE A 432 -9.52 -23.29 -2.81
N TYR A 433 -9.32 -21.98 -2.72
CA TYR A 433 -9.32 -21.07 -3.87
C TYR A 433 -7.98 -20.35 -4.02
N SER A 434 -7.62 -20.01 -5.26
CA SER A 434 -6.33 -19.37 -5.59
C SER A 434 -6.20 -17.92 -5.13
N ASP A 435 -7.23 -17.34 -4.51
CA ASP A 435 -7.22 -16.02 -3.87
C ASP A 435 -6.96 -16.06 -2.36
N GLY A 436 -6.80 -17.26 -1.79
CA GLY A 436 -6.59 -17.54 -0.37
C GLY A 436 -7.85 -18.03 0.35
N SER A 437 -9.05 -17.70 -0.16
CA SER A 437 -10.33 -18.09 0.45
C SER A 437 -10.55 -19.62 0.42
N PHE A 438 -11.39 -20.12 1.30
CA PHE A 438 -11.66 -21.56 1.41
C PHE A 438 -12.98 -21.86 2.14
N SER A 439 -13.54 -23.04 1.92
CA SER A 439 -14.75 -23.50 2.62
C SER A 439 -14.56 -24.91 3.18
N CYS A 440 -15.11 -25.16 4.36
CA CYS A 440 -14.85 -26.37 5.15
C CYS A 440 -16.15 -27.09 5.48
N SER A 441 -16.23 -28.38 5.19
CA SER A 441 -17.41 -29.20 5.43
C SER A 441 -17.02 -30.50 6.13
N PHE A 442 -17.43 -30.64 7.39
CA PHE A 442 -17.11 -31.78 8.24
C PHE A 442 -18.38 -32.51 8.66
N ASN A 443 -18.32 -33.84 8.73
CA ASN A 443 -19.48 -34.66 9.11
C ASN A 443 -19.06 -35.94 9.84
N ASN A 444 -19.41 -35.99 11.13
CA ASN A 444 -19.03 -37.04 12.08
C ASN A 444 -17.50 -37.25 12.20
N ALA A 445 -16.73 -36.17 12.17
CA ALA A 445 -15.29 -36.18 12.48
C ALA A 445 -15.05 -36.05 13.98
N LYS A 446 -14.06 -36.74 14.56
CA LYS A 446 -13.63 -36.47 15.95
C LYS A 446 -12.57 -35.38 16.01
N ASP A 447 -11.74 -35.29 14.99
CA ASP A 447 -10.81 -34.18 14.79
C ASP A 447 -10.79 -33.83 13.29
N TYR A 448 -10.90 -32.54 12.96
CA TYR A 448 -10.98 -32.00 11.61
C TYR A 448 -10.35 -30.62 11.57
N LEU A 449 -9.51 -30.39 10.56
CA LEU A 449 -8.96 -29.09 10.25
C LEU A 449 -8.96 -28.81 8.74
N CYS A 450 -9.10 -27.54 8.42
CA CYS A 450 -8.93 -26.96 7.10
C CYS A 450 -8.15 -25.64 7.24
N ARG A 451 -7.11 -25.43 6.44
CA ARG A 451 -6.32 -24.19 6.50
C ARG A 451 -5.78 -23.74 5.14
N SER A 452 -5.66 -22.43 4.97
CA SER A 452 -5.23 -21.77 3.72
C SER A 452 -4.38 -20.54 3.99
N GLY A 453 -3.29 -20.33 3.25
CA GLY A 453 -2.41 -19.16 3.40
C GLY A 453 -0.97 -19.40 2.96
N LEU A 454 -0.02 -18.83 3.71
CA LEU A 454 1.41 -18.89 3.39
C LEU A 454 2.05 -20.19 3.91
N SER A 455 2.90 -20.78 3.07
CA SER A 455 3.83 -21.86 3.43
C SER A 455 5.27 -21.36 3.29
N PHE A 456 6.17 -21.84 4.14
CA PHE A 456 7.56 -21.41 4.23
C PHE A 456 8.50 -22.61 4.34
N ASP A 457 9.74 -22.44 3.88
CA ASP A 457 10.78 -23.47 3.79
C ASP A 457 11.50 -23.78 5.12
N SER A 458 11.10 -23.15 6.23
CA SER A 458 11.77 -23.26 7.53
C SER A 458 13.21 -22.73 7.57
N THR A 459 13.61 -21.82 6.66
CA THR A 459 14.92 -21.15 6.69
C THR A 459 14.95 -19.83 7.46
N LYS A 460 13.80 -19.13 7.58
CA LYS A 460 13.69 -17.77 8.13
C LYS A 460 12.76 -17.66 9.33
N THR A 461 13.10 -16.83 10.31
CA THR A 461 12.19 -16.42 11.40
C THR A 461 11.10 -15.46 10.90
N TYR A 462 10.07 -15.20 11.70
CA TYR A 462 9.01 -14.26 11.32
C TYR A 462 9.56 -12.83 11.08
N ASP A 463 10.50 -12.36 11.89
CA ASP A 463 11.15 -11.05 11.70
C ASP A 463 11.92 -10.96 10.36
N GLN A 464 12.47 -12.08 9.88
CA GLN A 464 13.19 -12.18 8.60
C GLN A 464 12.26 -12.37 7.38
N ILE A 465 10.97 -12.63 7.62
CA ILE A 465 9.91 -12.73 6.60
C ILE A 465 9.18 -11.38 6.46
N GLY A 466 9.06 -10.62 7.54
CA GLY A 466 8.43 -9.30 7.56
C GLY A 466 7.09 -9.30 8.30
N HIS A 467 6.43 -8.13 8.32
CA HIS A 467 5.22 -7.93 9.11
C HIS A 467 4.03 -8.68 8.48
N MET A 468 3.53 -9.71 9.16
CA MET A 468 2.47 -10.58 8.65
C MET A 468 1.11 -10.19 9.21
N TYR A 469 0.11 -10.26 8.33
CA TYR A 469 -1.30 -10.02 8.63
C TYR A 469 -2.15 -11.17 8.08
N ALA A 470 -3.30 -11.41 8.71
CA ALA A 470 -4.36 -12.25 8.15
C ALA A 470 -5.70 -11.51 8.14
N ASP A 471 -6.16 -11.13 6.95
CA ASP A 471 -7.56 -10.75 6.75
C ASP A 471 -8.42 -12.02 6.68
N PHE A 472 -9.50 -12.10 7.45
CA PHE A 472 -10.49 -13.17 7.28
C PHE A 472 -11.94 -12.68 7.45
N LYS A 473 -12.86 -13.39 6.80
CA LYS A 473 -14.29 -13.45 7.14
C LYS A 473 -14.67 -14.90 7.37
N LEU A 474 -15.54 -15.15 8.34
CA LEU A 474 -16.07 -16.46 8.73
C LEU A 474 -17.60 -16.46 8.58
N VAL A 475 -18.14 -17.53 8.03
CA VAL A 475 -19.59 -17.82 7.98
C VAL A 475 -19.81 -19.24 8.51
N LYS A 476 -20.57 -19.37 9.60
CA LYS A 476 -20.84 -20.65 10.27
C LYS A 476 -22.21 -21.18 9.88
N GLN A 477 -22.31 -22.45 9.48
CA GLN A 477 -23.59 -23.08 9.16
C GLN A 477 -23.69 -24.49 9.77
N ASN A 478 -24.88 -24.85 10.27
CA ASN A 478 -25.22 -26.21 10.71
C ASN A 478 -24.30 -26.86 11.76
N ILE A 479 -23.51 -26.07 12.50
CA ILE A 479 -22.52 -26.54 13.49
C ILE A 479 -23.18 -27.36 14.61
N ARG A 480 -22.69 -28.57 14.86
CA ARG A 480 -23.20 -29.54 15.85
C ARG A 480 -22.08 -30.35 16.49
N ASN A 481 -22.24 -30.70 17.77
CA ASN A 481 -21.34 -31.56 18.54
C ASN A 481 -19.85 -31.16 18.50
N VAL A 482 -19.55 -29.85 18.43
CA VAL A 482 -18.16 -29.34 18.55
C VAL A 482 -17.84 -29.16 20.03
N ASP A 483 -16.94 -29.98 20.57
CA ASP A 483 -16.46 -29.86 21.95
C ASP A 483 -15.30 -28.86 22.06
N TYR A 484 -14.41 -28.83 21.05
CA TYR A 484 -13.32 -27.86 20.92
C TYR A 484 -13.15 -27.42 19.46
N SER A 485 -12.62 -26.21 19.26
CA SER A 485 -12.40 -25.62 17.94
C SER A 485 -11.56 -24.36 18.02
N TYR A 486 -10.88 -24.03 16.93
CA TYR A 486 -10.12 -22.79 16.80
C TYR A 486 -10.36 -22.19 15.42
N VAL A 487 -10.59 -20.88 15.37
CA VAL A 487 -10.68 -20.11 14.12
C VAL A 487 -9.86 -18.82 14.26
N GLY A 488 -9.05 -18.53 13.26
CA GLY A 488 -8.06 -17.46 13.26
C GLY A 488 -6.83 -17.88 12.47
N VAL A 489 -5.62 -17.70 13.01
CA VAL A 489 -4.35 -18.09 12.36
C VAL A 489 -3.71 -19.29 13.06
N TYR A 490 -3.17 -20.21 12.26
CA TYR A 490 -2.40 -21.39 12.67
C TYR A 490 -1.05 -21.44 11.96
N GLY A 491 -0.09 -22.09 12.60
CA GLY A 491 1.03 -22.67 11.90
C GLY A 491 2.06 -23.33 12.80
N TRP A 492 3.23 -23.56 12.19
CA TRP A 492 4.38 -24.15 12.87
C TRP A 492 5.65 -23.33 12.66
N THR A 493 6.58 -23.46 13.61
CA THR A 493 7.99 -23.11 13.42
C THR A 493 8.91 -24.31 13.66
N ARG A 494 10.12 -24.29 13.09
CA ARG A 494 11.22 -25.22 13.40
C ARG A 494 12.36 -24.48 14.09
N ASN A 495 13.08 -25.16 14.97
CA ASN A 495 14.25 -24.63 15.71
C ASN A 495 14.01 -23.29 16.45
N PRO A 496 13.20 -23.25 17.53
CA PRO A 496 12.48 -24.34 18.17
C PRO A 496 11.25 -24.84 17.40
N LEU A 497 10.90 -26.11 17.64
CA LEU A 497 9.67 -26.73 17.14
C LEU A 497 8.47 -26.26 17.99
N VAL A 498 7.60 -25.47 17.36
CA VAL A 498 6.43 -24.85 18.01
C VAL A 498 5.23 -24.95 17.09
N GLU A 499 4.10 -25.42 17.63
CA GLU A 499 2.77 -25.26 17.05
C GLU A 499 2.15 -23.98 17.62
N TYR A 500 1.48 -23.15 16.81
CA TYR A 500 0.94 -21.89 17.31
C TYR A 500 -0.44 -21.55 16.77
N TYR A 501 -1.22 -20.86 17.60
CA TYR A 501 -2.60 -20.49 17.37
C TYR A 501 -2.86 -19.03 17.79
N ILE A 502 -3.44 -18.24 16.89
CA ILE A 502 -4.08 -16.95 17.19
C ILE A 502 -5.57 -17.15 16.95
N VAL A 503 -6.36 -17.21 18.01
CA VAL A 503 -7.75 -17.68 18.00
C VAL A 503 -8.69 -16.49 18.22
N ASP A 504 -9.32 -16.07 17.14
CA ASP A 504 -10.24 -14.94 17.09
C ASP A 504 -11.69 -15.33 17.24
N ASN A 505 -11.99 -16.61 16.99
CA ASN A 505 -13.33 -17.15 16.97
C ASN A 505 -13.28 -18.68 17.17
N TRP A 506 -14.46 -19.29 17.30
CA TRP A 506 -14.61 -20.71 17.57
C TRP A 506 -15.97 -21.21 17.07
N LEU A 507 -16.05 -22.52 16.84
CA LEU A 507 -17.24 -23.25 16.37
C LEU A 507 -17.96 -23.99 17.51
N SER A 508 -17.25 -24.24 18.63
CA SER A 508 -17.78 -24.78 19.88
C SER A 508 -18.78 -23.85 20.54
N GLN A 509 -19.65 -24.39 21.41
CA GLN A 509 -20.54 -23.56 22.24
C GLN A 509 -19.76 -22.64 23.20
N TYR A 510 -18.56 -23.06 23.59
CA TYR A 510 -17.72 -22.37 24.57
C TYR A 510 -16.45 -21.81 23.93
N ARG A 511 -16.02 -20.63 24.37
CA ARG A 511 -14.71 -20.05 24.06
C ARG A 511 -13.60 -20.97 24.58
N PRO A 512 -12.55 -21.26 23.80
CA PRO A 512 -11.33 -21.90 24.29
C PRO A 512 -10.80 -21.25 25.58
N GLY A 513 -10.70 -22.05 26.65
CA GLY A 513 -10.34 -21.59 27.99
C GLY A 513 -9.04 -22.20 28.52
N ASP A 514 -8.88 -22.22 29.84
CA ASP A 514 -7.64 -22.64 30.52
C ASP A 514 -7.21 -24.10 30.25
N TRP A 515 -8.01 -24.90 29.51
CA TRP A 515 -7.67 -26.26 29.10
C TRP A 515 -6.73 -26.35 27.89
N VAL A 516 -6.50 -25.26 27.13
CA VAL A 516 -5.63 -25.29 25.94
C VAL A 516 -4.14 -25.37 26.28
N GLY A 517 -3.73 -24.99 27.50
CA GLY A 517 -2.33 -24.97 27.89
C GLY A 517 -2.12 -24.92 29.39
N ASN A 518 -1.12 -25.67 29.86
CA ASN A 518 -0.82 -25.84 31.28
C ASN A 518 -0.20 -24.60 31.95
N LYS A 519 0.10 -23.54 31.19
CA LYS A 519 0.64 -22.27 31.70
C LYS A 519 -0.10 -21.08 31.07
N LYS A 520 -0.90 -20.38 31.87
CA LYS A 520 -1.51 -19.09 31.55
C LYS A 520 -0.53 -17.96 31.84
N HIS A 521 -0.27 -17.10 30.86
CA HIS A 521 0.66 -15.96 31.01
C HIS A 521 -0.05 -14.66 31.41
N GLY A 522 -1.33 -14.50 31.07
CA GLY A 522 -2.13 -13.33 31.42
C GLY A 522 -3.08 -12.91 30.30
N ASP A 523 -3.71 -11.75 30.48
CA ASP A 523 -4.53 -11.07 29.48
C ASP A 523 -3.80 -9.80 29.02
N PHE A 524 -3.78 -9.58 27.70
CA PHE A 524 -2.96 -8.54 27.05
C PHE A 524 -3.74 -7.85 25.92
N THR A 525 -3.49 -6.55 25.75
CA THR A 525 -3.84 -5.84 24.51
C THR A 525 -2.85 -6.23 23.41
N ILE A 526 -3.35 -6.88 22.35
CA ILE A 526 -2.61 -7.23 21.13
C ILE A 526 -3.50 -6.87 19.94
N ASP A 527 -2.96 -6.45 18.80
CA ASP A 527 -3.71 -6.05 17.57
C ASP A 527 -4.83 -4.98 17.73
N GLY A 528 -5.00 -4.40 18.92
CA GLY A 528 -6.09 -3.51 19.28
C GLY A 528 -7.23 -4.17 20.09
N ALA A 529 -7.19 -5.50 20.29
CA ALA A 529 -8.16 -6.24 21.10
C ALA A 529 -7.52 -6.93 22.33
N GLN A 530 -8.36 -7.51 23.19
CA GLN A 530 -7.90 -8.26 24.38
C GLN A 530 -7.75 -9.75 24.07
N TYR A 531 -6.60 -10.32 24.41
CA TYR A 531 -6.30 -11.75 24.25
C TYR A 531 -5.75 -12.34 25.54
N THR A 532 -6.21 -13.55 25.89
CA THR A 532 -5.57 -14.37 26.92
C THR A 532 -4.46 -15.20 26.29
N VAL A 533 -3.25 -15.16 26.86
CA VAL A 533 -2.09 -15.89 26.32
C VAL A 533 -1.80 -17.15 27.15
N TYR A 534 -1.58 -18.28 26.47
CA TYR A 534 -1.23 -19.56 27.06
C TYR A 534 -0.04 -20.22 26.37
N GLU A 535 0.65 -21.06 27.14
CA GLU A 535 1.70 -21.97 26.70
C GLU A 535 1.34 -23.40 27.14
N ASN A 536 1.64 -24.37 26.28
CA ASN A 536 1.61 -25.80 26.60
C ASN A 536 2.93 -26.48 26.20
N THR A 537 3.14 -27.71 26.67
CA THR A 537 4.19 -28.60 26.17
C THR A 537 3.57 -29.98 25.90
N ARG A 538 3.54 -30.40 24.64
CA ARG A 538 2.85 -31.60 24.15
C ARG A 538 3.86 -32.62 23.65
N TYR A 539 3.50 -33.91 23.72
CA TYR A 539 4.13 -34.96 22.93
C TYR A 539 3.07 -35.55 21.99
N GLY A 540 3.43 -35.78 20.73
CA GLY A 540 2.53 -36.34 19.72
C GLY A 540 2.95 -35.97 18.30
N PRO A 541 2.06 -36.14 17.31
CA PRO A 541 2.34 -35.81 15.92
C PRO A 541 2.72 -34.33 15.72
N SER A 542 3.69 -34.10 14.85
CA SER A 542 4.16 -32.78 14.45
C SER A 542 4.68 -32.82 13.00
N ILE A 543 5.06 -31.66 12.46
CA ILE A 543 5.72 -31.53 11.16
C ILE A 543 7.09 -32.23 11.07
N ASP A 544 7.66 -32.64 12.21
CA ASP A 544 8.90 -33.42 12.33
C ASP A 544 8.65 -34.84 12.90
N GLY A 545 7.41 -35.32 12.85
CA GLY A 545 6.98 -36.63 13.36
C GLY A 545 6.54 -36.62 14.83
N ASP A 546 6.38 -37.82 15.42
CA ASP A 546 5.97 -37.97 16.82
C ASP A 546 7.11 -37.54 17.77
N THR A 547 6.97 -36.37 18.39
CA THR A 547 8.02 -35.75 19.21
C THR A 547 7.44 -34.82 20.29
N GLN A 548 8.31 -34.22 21.12
CA GLN A 548 7.92 -33.19 22.08
C GLN A 548 8.06 -31.78 21.47
N PHE A 549 7.02 -30.97 21.58
CA PHE A 549 6.97 -29.59 21.07
C PHE A 549 6.22 -28.65 22.01
N LYS A 550 6.37 -27.34 21.78
CA LYS A 550 5.59 -26.30 22.45
C LYS A 550 4.31 -25.99 21.67
N GLN A 551 3.24 -25.65 22.38
CA GLN A 551 2.06 -25.02 21.77
C GLN A 551 1.86 -23.63 22.35
N TYR A 552 1.71 -22.60 21.51
CA TYR A 552 1.46 -21.22 21.93
C TYR A 552 0.07 -20.76 21.47
N PHE A 553 -0.69 -20.13 22.37
CA PHE A 553 -2.04 -19.65 22.09
C PHE A 553 -2.18 -18.17 22.48
N SER A 554 -2.76 -17.36 21.59
CA SER A 554 -3.43 -16.10 21.92
C SER A 554 -4.92 -16.27 21.63
N ILE A 555 -5.79 -16.20 22.64
CA ILE A 555 -7.23 -16.40 22.45
C ILE A 555 -7.97 -15.09 22.75
N ARG A 556 -8.64 -14.54 21.74
CA ARG A 556 -9.39 -13.28 21.82
C ARG A 556 -10.51 -13.39 22.85
N GLN A 557 -10.67 -12.40 23.73
CA GLN A 557 -11.69 -12.44 24.79
C GLN A 557 -13.12 -12.32 24.23
N GLN A 558 -13.28 -11.54 23.16
CA GLN A 558 -14.52 -11.37 22.40
C GLN A 558 -14.32 -11.87 20.97
N ALA A 559 -15.25 -12.64 20.43
CA ALA A 559 -15.12 -13.17 19.07
C ALA A 559 -15.18 -12.04 18.01
N ARG A 560 -14.62 -12.29 16.81
CA ARG A 560 -15.01 -11.57 15.58
C ARG A 560 -15.19 -12.54 14.43
N ASP A 561 -16.28 -12.41 13.67
CA ASP A 561 -16.53 -13.17 12.45
C ASP A 561 -15.93 -12.50 11.20
N CYS A 562 -15.33 -11.31 11.32
CA CYS A 562 -14.51 -10.70 10.28
C CYS A 562 -13.49 -9.71 10.84
N GLY A 563 -12.32 -9.60 10.20
CA GLY A 563 -11.33 -8.54 10.45
C GLY A 563 -9.90 -8.95 10.09
N THR A 564 -8.96 -8.04 10.31
CA THR A 564 -7.52 -8.26 10.15
C THR A 564 -6.89 -8.65 11.50
N ILE A 565 -6.16 -9.77 11.52
CA ILE A 565 -5.26 -10.17 12.61
C ILE A 565 -3.86 -9.66 12.31
N ASP A 566 -3.22 -8.98 13.27
CA ASP A 566 -1.80 -8.63 13.21
C ASP A 566 -0.95 -9.78 13.79
N ILE A 567 -0.52 -10.70 12.92
CA ILE A 567 0.19 -11.93 13.33
C ILE A 567 1.51 -11.57 14.02
N THR A 568 2.23 -10.58 13.50
CA THR A 568 3.52 -10.14 14.04
C THR A 568 3.37 -9.51 15.42
N ALA A 569 2.29 -8.79 15.72
CA ALA A 569 2.02 -8.28 17.07
C ALA A 569 1.85 -9.40 18.11
N HIS A 570 1.22 -10.53 17.75
CA HIS A 570 1.13 -11.70 18.62
C HIS A 570 2.48 -12.35 18.86
N PHE A 571 3.26 -12.56 17.79
CA PHE A 571 4.60 -13.14 17.89
C PHE A 571 5.54 -12.29 18.76
N GLN A 572 5.55 -10.97 18.57
CA GLN A 572 6.29 -10.04 19.42
C GLN A 572 5.83 -10.06 20.89
N GLN A 573 4.54 -10.32 21.16
CA GLN A 573 4.05 -10.44 22.53
C GLN A 573 4.46 -11.77 23.20
N TRP A 574 4.48 -12.87 22.45
CA TRP A 574 5.03 -14.14 22.91
C TRP A 574 6.53 -14.05 23.20
N GLU A 575 7.31 -13.40 22.33
CA GLU A 575 8.74 -13.16 22.53
C GLU A 575 9.04 -12.35 23.81
N LYS A 576 8.24 -11.32 24.13
CA LYS A 576 8.34 -10.58 25.41
C LYS A 576 8.04 -11.44 26.64
N LEU A 577 7.27 -12.52 26.49
CA LEU A 577 6.94 -13.49 27.54
C LEU A 577 7.94 -14.68 27.60
N GLY A 578 9.01 -14.64 26.78
CA GLY A 578 10.00 -15.72 26.67
C GLY A 578 9.50 -16.94 25.90
N MET A 579 8.36 -16.85 25.23
CA MET A 579 7.78 -17.90 24.37
C MET A 579 8.46 -17.82 22.99
N LYS A 580 9.65 -18.39 22.89
CA LYS A 580 10.53 -18.32 21.71
C LYS A 580 9.95 -19.03 20.49
N LEU A 581 9.79 -18.31 19.38
CA LEU A 581 9.49 -18.88 18.06
C LEU A 581 10.77 -19.25 17.30
N GLY A 582 10.63 -20.14 16.32
CA GLY A 582 11.71 -20.54 15.40
C GLY A 582 11.54 -19.99 13.99
N ASN A 583 12.16 -20.68 13.04
CA ASN A 583 11.97 -20.44 11.61
C ASN A 583 10.56 -20.86 11.19
N MET A 584 9.82 -20.00 10.49
CA MET A 584 8.44 -20.25 10.07
C MET A 584 8.36 -21.42 9.09
N HIS A 585 7.35 -22.28 9.26
CA HIS A 585 6.99 -23.32 8.29
C HIS A 585 5.66 -23.02 7.57
N GLU A 586 4.70 -22.40 8.27
CA GLU A 586 3.47 -21.89 7.65
C GLU A 586 2.86 -20.78 8.50
N ALA A 587 2.00 -19.97 7.89
CA ALA A 587 1.06 -19.07 8.54
C ALA A 587 -0.23 -19.06 7.71
N LYS A 588 -1.31 -19.66 8.23
CA LYS A 588 -2.55 -19.93 7.50
C LYS A 588 -3.77 -19.55 8.31
N VAL A 589 -4.82 -19.06 7.65
CA VAL A 589 -6.15 -18.96 8.27
C VAL A 589 -6.68 -20.40 8.47
N LEU A 590 -7.21 -20.67 9.66
CA LEU A 590 -7.63 -21.99 10.13
C LEU A 590 -9.14 -22.03 10.42
N GLY A 591 -9.78 -23.14 10.05
CA GLY A 591 -10.97 -23.67 10.73
C GLY A 591 -10.68 -25.06 11.28
N GLU A 592 -10.73 -25.22 12.60
CA GLU A 592 -10.57 -26.51 13.29
C GLU A 592 -11.83 -26.82 14.11
N ALA A 593 -12.28 -28.08 14.10
CA ALA A 593 -13.43 -28.55 14.86
C ALA A 593 -13.25 -30.01 15.30
N GLY A 594 -13.40 -30.28 16.60
CA GLY A 594 -13.27 -31.62 17.15
C GLY A 594 -14.25 -31.95 18.26
N SER A 595 -14.35 -33.25 18.57
CA SER A 595 -15.23 -33.84 19.57
C SER A 595 -14.55 -34.97 20.32
N ASN A 596 -14.76 -34.99 21.64
CA ASN A 596 -14.38 -36.11 22.52
C ASN A 596 -15.42 -37.26 22.49
N GLY A 597 -16.54 -37.07 21.78
CA GLY A 597 -17.67 -37.99 21.73
C GLY A 597 -17.79 -38.76 20.41
N SER A 598 -19.00 -38.74 19.84
CA SER A 598 -19.34 -39.48 18.62
C SER A 598 -18.83 -38.85 17.32
N GLY A 599 -18.48 -37.56 17.36
CA GLY A 599 -18.05 -36.77 16.20
C GLY A 599 -18.90 -35.50 15.98
N THR A 600 -18.26 -34.48 15.40
CA THR A 600 -18.80 -33.18 15.04
C THR A 600 -19.24 -33.11 13.56
N SER A 601 -20.24 -32.27 13.27
CA SER A 601 -20.69 -31.98 11.90
C SER A 601 -20.99 -30.49 11.73
N GLY A 602 -20.76 -29.94 10.54
CA GLY A 602 -21.05 -28.54 10.24
C GLY A 602 -20.31 -28.01 9.01
N THR A 603 -20.46 -26.72 8.77
CA THR A 603 -19.75 -26.00 7.71
C THR A 603 -19.18 -24.69 8.27
N ALA A 604 -17.89 -24.48 8.07
CA ALA A 604 -17.20 -23.23 8.36
C ALA A 604 -16.67 -22.69 7.03
N ASP A 605 -17.23 -21.57 6.58
CA ASP A 605 -16.90 -20.98 5.30
C ASP A 605 -16.07 -19.70 5.49
N PHE A 606 -15.02 -19.54 4.69
CA PHE A 606 -14.11 -18.41 4.70
C PHE A 606 -14.12 -17.71 3.33
N PRO A 607 -15.18 -16.93 3.01
CA PRO A 607 -15.31 -16.23 1.72
C PRO A 607 -14.30 -15.08 1.56
N TYR A 608 -13.50 -14.80 2.59
CA TYR A 608 -12.24 -14.07 2.48
C TYR A 608 -11.27 -14.68 3.48
N ALA A 609 -10.08 -15.08 3.03
CA ALA A 609 -8.98 -15.47 3.89
C ALA A 609 -7.68 -15.14 3.15
N LYS A 610 -6.91 -14.17 3.65
CA LYS A 610 -5.64 -13.76 3.02
C LYS A 610 -4.60 -13.54 4.10
N VAL A 611 -3.60 -14.42 4.12
CA VAL A 611 -2.38 -14.19 4.87
C VAL A 611 -1.38 -13.51 3.94
N TYR A 612 -0.85 -12.36 4.34
CA TYR A 612 0.05 -11.54 3.53
C TYR A 612 1.10 -10.83 4.37
N ILE A 613 2.20 -10.45 3.72
CA ILE A 613 3.26 -9.64 4.32
C ILE A 613 2.99 -8.19 3.92
N GLY A 614 2.76 -7.32 4.90
CA GLY A 614 2.38 -5.92 4.68
C GLY A 614 3.59 -5.00 4.50
N SER A 615 3.50 -4.07 3.54
CA SER A 615 4.40 -2.91 3.49
C SER A 615 4.12 -1.99 4.69
N GLY A 616 5.05 -1.94 5.65
CA GLY A 616 4.84 -1.39 7.00
C GLY A 616 4.14 -0.02 7.05
N GLY A 617 2.84 -0.03 7.33
CA GLY A 617 2.02 1.16 7.48
C GLY A 617 2.00 1.65 8.93
N ASN A 618 2.68 2.77 9.19
CA ASN A 618 2.63 3.43 10.49
C ASN A 618 1.21 3.96 10.78
N THR A 619 0.53 3.44 11.81
CA THR A 619 -0.79 3.88 12.25
C THR A 619 -0.71 5.23 12.98
N GLY A 620 -0.56 6.29 12.19
CA GLY A 620 -0.37 7.66 12.69
C GLY A 620 -1.59 8.21 13.45
N GLY A 621 -1.52 8.16 14.78
CA GLY A 621 -2.21 9.15 15.61
C GLY A 621 -1.67 10.54 15.29
N ASN A 622 -2.53 11.45 14.85
CA ASN A 622 -2.12 12.74 14.30
C ASN A 622 -1.92 13.81 15.38
N SER A 623 -0.74 14.43 15.43
CA SER A 623 -0.47 15.67 16.16
C SER A 623 0.46 16.61 15.38
N GLY A 624 -0.14 17.51 14.58
CA GLY A 624 0.58 18.63 13.96
C GLY A 624 0.80 19.78 14.95
N GLY A 625 1.98 20.41 14.93
CA GLY A 625 2.38 21.47 15.89
C GLY A 625 3.42 22.44 15.33
N ASN A 626 3.04 23.22 14.31
CA ASN A 626 3.94 24.11 13.54
C ASN A 626 4.47 25.33 14.32
N SER A 627 5.78 25.57 14.26
CA SER A 627 6.45 26.90 14.29
C SER A 627 7.94 26.73 13.92
N GLY A 628 8.66 27.64 13.23
CA GLY A 628 8.33 28.97 12.72
C GLY A 628 8.78 30.08 13.69
N GLY A 629 9.85 30.85 13.45
CA GLY A 629 10.84 30.86 12.36
C GLY A 629 11.87 31.98 12.64
N ASN A 630 12.77 32.31 11.72
CA ASN A 630 13.57 33.55 11.82
C ASN A 630 14.05 34.08 10.46
N THR A 631 14.06 35.40 10.32
CA THR A 631 14.28 36.14 9.07
C THR A 631 15.72 36.62 8.90
N TRP A 632 16.22 36.63 7.66
CA TRP A 632 17.22 37.59 7.18
C TRP A 632 16.89 38.04 5.75
N ASP A 633 17.09 39.31 5.46
CA ASP A 633 16.58 39.98 4.25
C ASP A 633 17.35 39.65 2.97
N ASN A 634 16.62 39.74 1.83
CA ASN A 634 17.16 39.60 0.49
C ASN A 634 17.31 40.97 -0.22
N PRO A 635 18.53 41.42 -0.54
CA PRO A 635 18.75 42.52 -1.48
C PRO A 635 19.03 42.01 -2.91
N TRP A 636 18.46 42.72 -3.89
CA TRP A 636 18.49 42.52 -5.36
C TRP A 636 17.39 41.62 -5.95
N GLY A 637 16.74 42.13 -7.02
CA GLY A 637 15.65 41.47 -7.73
C GLY A 637 15.35 42.10 -9.09
N GLY A 638 14.44 41.45 -9.84
CA GLY A 638 14.13 41.75 -11.25
C GLY A 638 15.06 41.00 -12.22
N TYR A 639 14.60 40.28 -13.25
CA TYR A 639 13.31 40.39 -13.95
C TYR A 639 12.67 39.03 -14.32
N THR A 640 11.36 39.11 -14.52
CA THR A 640 10.38 38.08 -14.95
C THR A 640 10.77 37.17 -16.12
N GLY A 641 10.33 35.90 -16.07
CA GLY A 641 10.27 35.01 -17.25
C GLY A 641 9.93 33.56 -16.89
N GLY A 642 8.66 33.22 -16.74
CA GLY A 642 8.23 31.86 -16.34
C GLY A 642 7.76 30.99 -17.50
N ASN A 643 8.00 29.67 -17.41
CA ASN A 643 7.18 28.65 -18.05
C ASN A 643 7.10 27.40 -17.15
N SER A 644 6.01 26.64 -17.28
CA SER A 644 5.63 25.54 -16.37
C SER A 644 6.14 24.16 -16.80
N GLY A 645 6.45 23.30 -15.83
CA GLY A 645 6.91 21.93 -16.07
C GLY A 645 6.91 21.05 -14.80
N GLY A 646 5.82 21.06 -14.03
CA GLY A 646 5.71 20.27 -12.80
C GLY A 646 5.49 18.78 -13.08
N ASN A 647 6.43 17.93 -12.67
CA ASN A 647 6.31 16.48 -12.76
C ASN A 647 5.77 15.89 -11.43
N SER A 648 4.54 15.37 -11.43
CA SER A 648 3.86 14.85 -10.24
C SER A 648 4.11 13.34 -10.07
N GLY A 649 4.94 12.95 -9.12
CA GLY A 649 5.11 11.55 -8.72
C GLY A 649 3.81 10.97 -8.14
N SER A 650 3.39 9.81 -8.64
CA SER A 650 2.13 9.15 -8.24
C SER A 650 2.34 8.12 -7.11
N SER A 651 1.25 7.78 -6.41
CA SER A 651 1.22 6.82 -5.31
C SER A 651 1.47 5.38 -5.76
N ASN A 652 2.12 4.60 -4.89
CA ASN A 652 2.41 3.18 -5.12
C ASN A 652 1.15 2.32 -4.93
N THR A 653 0.30 2.26 -5.95
CA THR A 653 -0.69 1.18 -6.09
C THR A 653 -0.08 0.04 -6.89
N ASN A 654 -0.42 -1.22 -6.57
CA ASN A 654 -0.04 -2.34 -7.42
C ASN A 654 -0.68 -2.16 -8.80
N PHE A 655 0.14 -1.84 -9.81
CA PHE A 655 -0.37 -1.55 -11.14
C PHE A 655 -1.12 -2.74 -11.76
N CYS A 656 -0.84 -3.98 -11.37
CA CYS A 656 -1.59 -5.13 -11.88
C CYS A 656 -3.08 -5.10 -11.51
N SER A 657 -3.47 -4.50 -10.38
CA SER A 657 -4.87 -4.30 -10.00
C SER A 657 -5.44 -2.92 -10.38
N SER A 658 -4.61 -1.88 -10.57
CA SER A 658 -5.07 -0.52 -10.88
C SER A 658 -4.90 -0.08 -12.36
N ALA A 659 -4.22 -0.85 -13.19
CA ALA A 659 -3.95 -0.59 -14.61
C ALA A 659 -5.19 -0.26 -15.44
N ASN A 660 -5.23 0.95 -15.98
CA ASN A 660 -6.22 1.49 -16.91
C ASN A 660 -5.53 2.54 -17.79
N HIS A 661 -5.99 2.74 -19.03
CA HIS A 661 -5.47 3.82 -19.87
C HIS A 661 -5.80 5.22 -19.32
N SER A 662 -4.84 6.15 -19.40
CA SER A 662 -5.05 7.53 -18.96
C SER A 662 -4.26 8.57 -19.77
N GLY A 663 -4.71 9.83 -19.69
CA GLY A 663 -4.07 10.96 -20.37
C GLY A 663 -4.60 11.23 -21.78
N GLN A 664 -3.78 11.85 -22.62
CA GLN A 664 -4.10 12.04 -24.05
C GLN A 664 -3.85 10.75 -24.82
N SER A 665 -4.53 10.54 -25.94
CA SER A 665 -4.28 9.41 -26.84
C SER A 665 -4.11 9.84 -28.30
N VAL A 666 -3.43 8.99 -29.07
CA VAL A 666 -3.35 9.08 -30.53
C VAL A 666 -3.59 7.69 -31.10
N GLN A 667 -4.46 7.58 -32.11
CA GLN A 667 -4.66 6.35 -32.87
C GLN A 667 -3.96 6.50 -34.22
N GLU A 668 -3.04 5.58 -34.51
CA GLU A 668 -2.36 5.48 -35.80
C GLU A 668 -2.92 4.27 -36.56
N THR A 669 -3.08 4.40 -37.88
CA THR A 669 -3.68 3.35 -38.74
C THR A 669 -2.79 2.98 -39.93
N SER A 670 -1.49 3.24 -39.81
CA SER A 670 -0.46 3.02 -40.83
C SER A 670 0.93 3.07 -40.19
N ASN A 671 1.97 2.54 -40.85
CA ASN A 671 3.32 2.49 -40.28
C ASN A 671 3.82 3.89 -39.89
N LYS A 672 4.14 4.05 -38.60
CA LYS A 672 4.36 5.35 -37.97
C LYS A 672 5.24 5.21 -36.74
N VAL A 673 6.39 5.91 -36.78
CA VAL A 673 7.11 6.34 -35.58
C VAL A 673 6.49 7.65 -35.08
N GLY A 674 6.31 7.79 -33.77
CA GLY A 674 5.84 9.04 -33.18
C GLY A 674 6.12 9.15 -31.68
N GLN A 675 5.57 10.21 -31.08
CA GLN A 675 5.71 10.51 -29.66
C GLN A 675 4.40 11.11 -29.12
N ILE A 676 4.00 10.72 -27.92
CA ILE A 676 2.87 11.30 -27.20
C ILE A 676 3.29 11.66 -25.77
N GLY A 677 3.18 12.94 -25.42
CA GLY A 677 3.85 13.48 -24.24
C GLY A 677 5.36 13.26 -24.36
N ASN A 678 5.95 12.54 -23.40
CA ASN A 678 7.36 12.15 -23.41
C ASN A 678 7.59 10.67 -23.82
N ILE A 679 6.54 9.94 -24.21
CA ILE A 679 6.63 8.52 -24.57
C ILE A 679 6.76 8.36 -26.08
N GLY A 680 7.79 7.64 -26.53
CA GLY A 680 7.95 7.27 -27.93
C GLY A 680 7.12 6.02 -28.24
N TYR A 681 6.43 6.02 -29.37
CA TYR A 681 5.66 4.87 -29.86
C TYR A 681 6.03 4.52 -31.29
N GLU A 682 5.74 3.27 -31.67
CA GLU A 682 5.73 2.86 -33.07
C GLU A 682 4.61 1.87 -33.35
N LEU A 683 3.89 2.11 -34.45
CA LEU A 683 3.10 1.13 -35.18
C LEU A 683 3.88 0.74 -36.43
N TRP A 684 4.12 -0.55 -36.65
CA TRP A 684 4.72 -1.06 -37.87
C TRP A 684 4.03 -2.37 -38.31
N SER A 685 3.91 -2.57 -39.61
CA SER A 685 3.40 -3.82 -40.21
C SER A 685 3.81 -3.96 -41.68
N ASP A 686 3.93 -5.18 -42.18
CA ASP A 686 4.24 -5.43 -43.59
C ASP A 686 2.97 -5.47 -44.49
N SER A 687 1.83 -5.87 -43.92
CA SER A 687 0.52 -5.92 -44.57
C SER A 687 -0.63 -5.75 -43.58
N GLY A 688 -1.86 -5.63 -44.10
CA GLY A 688 -3.10 -5.68 -43.31
C GLY A 688 -3.76 -4.32 -43.09
N TYR A 689 -4.88 -4.34 -42.36
CA TYR A 689 -5.65 -3.16 -41.96
C TYR A 689 -5.51 -2.98 -40.45
N ASN A 690 -4.42 -2.34 -40.05
CA ASN A 690 -3.95 -2.36 -38.66
C ASN A 690 -4.07 -0.98 -38.01
N SER A 691 -4.21 -0.94 -36.69
CA SER A 691 -4.14 0.30 -35.91
C SER A 691 -3.66 0.04 -34.48
N ALA A 692 -3.03 1.06 -33.90
CA ALA A 692 -2.67 1.07 -32.48
C ALA A 692 -3.06 2.41 -31.86
N THR A 693 -3.57 2.38 -30.63
CA THR A 693 -3.88 3.58 -29.85
C THR A 693 -2.87 3.71 -28.73
N PHE A 694 -2.06 4.77 -28.75
CA PHE A 694 -1.02 5.03 -27.74
C PHE A 694 -1.46 6.15 -26.82
N TYR A 695 -1.24 6.01 -25.51
CA TYR A 695 -1.64 6.96 -24.49
C TYR A 695 -0.44 7.65 -23.84
N SER A 696 -0.62 8.89 -23.37
CA SER A 696 0.46 9.71 -22.80
C SER A 696 0.99 9.23 -21.44
N ASP A 697 0.34 8.25 -20.83
CA ASP A 697 0.82 7.56 -19.61
C ASP A 697 1.72 6.34 -19.91
N GLY A 698 1.89 6.00 -21.20
CA GLY A 698 2.67 4.87 -21.71
C GLY A 698 1.83 3.67 -22.16
N SER A 699 0.61 3.52 -21.65
CA SER A 699 -0.30 2.43 -22.02
C SER A 699 -0.69 2.48 -23.50
N PHE A 700 -1.10 1.34 -24.07
CA PHE A 700 -1.50 1.27 -25.48
C PHE A 700 -2.42 0.08 -25.78
N SER A 701 -3.18 0.16 -26.87
CA SER A 701 -4.03 -0.93 -27.36
C SER A 701 -3.77 -1.21 -28.84
N CYS A 702 -3.88 -2.47 -29.23
CA CYS A 702 -3.43 -3.00 -30.52
C CYS A 702 -4.56 -3.69 -31.27
N SER A 703 -4.66 -3.43 -32.57
CA SER A 703 -5.63 -4.05 -33.47
C SER A 703 -4.98 -4.35 -34.81
N PHE A 704 -4.88 -5.64 -35.14
CA PHE A 704 -4.26 -6.13 -36.37
C PHE A 704 -5.29 -6.94 -37.17
N ASN A 705 -5.28 -6.81 -38.49
CA ASN A 705 -6.21 -7.54 -39.35
C ASN A 705 -5.60 -7.90 -40.70
N ASN A 706 -5.38 -9.19 -40.92
CA ASN A 706 -4.69 -9.75 -42.09
C ASN A 706 -3.25 -9.22 -42.26
N ALA A 707 -2.52 -9.04 -41.14
CA ALA A 707 -1.09 -8.73 -41.13
C ALA A 707 -0.25 -10.01 -41.23
N LYS A 708 0.91 -10.00 -41.90
CA LYS A 708 1.86 -11.12 -41.80
C LYS A 708 2.93 -10.89 -40.74
N ASP A 709 3.28 -9.63 -40.53
CA ASP A 709 4.09 -9.15 -39.43
C ASP A 709 3.50 -7.80 -38.95
N TYR A 710 3.30 -7.65 -37.64
CA TYR A 710 2.69 -6.48 -37.00
C TYR A 710 3.30 -6.27 -35.62
N LEU A 711 3.78 -5.05 -35.36
CA LEU A 711 4.34 -4.59 -34.10
C LEU A 711 3.62 -3.32 -33.65
N CYS A 712 3.05 -3.35 -32.45
CA CYS A 712 2.68 -2.16 -31.68
C CYS A 712 3.59 -2.05 -30.46
N ARG A 713 4.25 -0.90 -30.27
CA ARG A 713 5.20 -0.73 -29.16
C ARG A 713 5.25 0.69 -28.59
N SER A 714 5.44 0.77 -27.27
CA SER A 714 5.42 2.02 -26.48
C SER A 714 6.54 2.04 -25.43
N GLY A 715 7.25 3.17 -25.27
CA GLY A 715 8.32 3.32 -24.27
C GLY A 715 9.39 4.34 -24.64
N LEU A 716 10.65 3.97 -24.42
CA LEU A 716 11.81 4.83 -24.65
C LEU A 716 12.30 4.75 -26.11
N SER A 717 12.76 5.90 -26.62
CA SER A 717 13.45 6.05 -27.90
C SER A 717 14.76 6.80 -27.66
N PHE A 718 15.82 6.39 -28.35
CA PHE A 718 17.19 6.85 -28.17
C PHE A 718 17.84 7.16 -29.53
N ASP A 719 18.86 8.01 -29.51
CA ASP A 719 19.58 8.51 -30.69
C ASP A 719 20.71 7.58 -31.19
N SER A 720 20.87 6.39 -30.61
CA SER A 720 21.99 5.47 -30.88
C SER A 720 23.39 6.05 -30.61
N THR A 721 23.52 6.99 -29.67
CA THR A 721 24.83 7.50 -29.21
C THR A 721 25.42 6.76 -28.00
N LYS A 722 24.59 6.05 -27.21
CA LYS A 722 24.97 5.46 -25.90
C LYS A 722 24.61 3.99 -25.75
N THR A 723 25.45 3.20 -25.10
CA THR A 723 25.11 1.82 -24.64
C THR A 723 24.14 1.83 -23.46
N HIS A 724 23.57 0.68 -23.09
CA HIS A 724 22.72 0.58 -21.89
C HIS A 724 23.42 1.06 -20.61
N ASP A 725 24.70 0.71 -20.42
CA ASP A 725 25.50 1.12 -19.25
C ASP A 725 25.73 2.64 -19.18
N GLN A 726 25.64 3.35 -20.30
CA GLN A 726 25.76 4.81 -20.40
C GLN A 726 24.40 5.53 -20.32
N ILE A 727 23.30 4.78 -20.37
CA ILE A 727 21.92 5.25 -20.23
C ILE A 727 21.43 5.07 -18.79
N GLY A 728 21.83 3.98 -18.12
CA GLY A 728 21.42 3.64 -16.76
C GLY A 728 20.49 2.43 -16.72
N HIS A 729 20.15 1.99 -15.51
CA HIS A 729 19.40 0.75 -15.28
C HIS A 729 17.95 0.89 -15.75
N MET A 730 17.57 0.16 -16.80
CA MET A 730 16.24 0.18 -17.41
C MET A 730 15.34 -0.92 -16.85
N TYR A 731 14.05 -0.61 -16.74
CA TYR A 731 12.96 -1.47 -16.33
C TYR A 731 11.74 -1.26 -17.24
N ALA A 732 10.83 -2.23 -17.30
CA ALA A 732 9.50 -2.05 -17.87
C ALA A 732 8.41 -2.67 -16.99
N ASP A 733 7.51 -1.85 -16.48
CA ASP A 733 6.23 -2.34 -15.96
C ASP A 733 5.28 -2.60 -17.14
N PHE A 734 4.64 -3.76 -17.17
CA PHE A 734 3.57 -4.03 -18.14
C PHE A 734 2.40 -4.82 -17.54
N LYS A 735 1.23 -4.66 -18.15
CA LYS A 735 0.08 -5.56 -18.04
C LYS A 735 -0.45 -5.84 -19.44
N LEU A 736 -0.65 -7.11 -19.77
CA LEU A 736 -1.27 -7.60 -20.99
C LEU A 736 -2.70 -8.09 -20.70
N VAL A 737 -3.66 -7.70 -21.51
CA VAL A 737 -4.98 -8.32 -21.61
C VAL A 737 -5.13 -8.89 -23.03
N LYS A 738 -5.15 -10.22 -23.13
CA LYS A 738 -5.39 -10.92 -24.41
C LYS A 738 -6.87 -10.85 -24.76
N GLN A 739 -7.19 -10.54 -26.02
CA GLN A 739 -8.57 -10.45 -26.50
C GLN A 739 -8.82 -11.47 -27.63
N ASN A 740 -9.74 -11.17 -28.56
CA ASN A 740 -10.09 -12.06 -29.66
C ASN A 740 -8.95 -12.14 -30.69
N ILE A 741 -8.16 -13.21 -30.65
CA ILE A 741 -6.94 -13.38 -31.46
C ILE A 741 -7.04 -14.66 -32.31
N ARG A 742 -6.66 -14.58 -33.60
CA ARG A 742 -6.73 -15.68 -34.57
C ARG A 742 -5.55 -15.66 -35.54
N ASN A 743 -5.18 -16.85 -36.05
CA ASN A 743 -4.15 -17.06 -37.07
C ASN A 743 -2.76 -16.45 -36.72
N VAL A 744 -2.40 -16.42 -35.43
CA VAL A 744 -1.05 -16.02 -34.98
C VAL A 744 -0.14 -17.25 -34.99
N ASP A 745 0.78 -17.33 -35.95
CA ASP A 745 1.78 -18.39 -36.02
C ASP A 745 2.96 -18.09 -35.08
N TYR A 746 3.35 -16.81 -34.96
CA TYR A 746 4.39 -16.33 -34.05
C TYR A 746 3.99 -15.02 -33.37
N SER A 747 4.48 -14.80 -32.15
CA SER A 747 4.23 -13.59 -31.38
C SER A 747 5.22 -13.46 -30.22
N TYR A 748 5.58 -12.22 -29.90
CA TYR A 748 6.37 -11.87 -28.73
C TYR A 748 5.67 -10.74 -27.98
N VAL A 749 5.57 -10.89 -26.65
CA VAL A 749 5.07 -9.85 -25.74
C VAL A 749 6.02 -9.72 -24.56
N GLY A 750 6.36 -8.48 -24.21
CA GLY A 750 7.35 -8.15 -23.19
C GLY A 750 8.10 -6.89 -23.61
N VAL A 751 9.44 -6.90 -23.56
CA VAL A 751 10.28 -5.76 -23.97
C VAL A 751 11.00 -6.05 -25.28
N TYR A 752 11.06 -5.03 -26.14
CA TYR A 752 11.74 -5.03 -27.43
C TYR A 752 12.69 -3.85 -27.56
N GLY A 753 13.66 -3.98 -28.44
CA GLY A 753 14.29 -2.83 -29.05
C GLY A 753 15.41 -3.17 -30.01
N TRP A 754 16.20 -2.14 -30.33
CA TRP A 754 17.35 -2.24 -31.21
C TRP A 754 18.58 -1.58 -30.61
N THR A 755 19.75 -2.02 -31.06
CA THR A 755 21.03 -1.30 -30.89
C THR A 755 21.78 -1.14 -32.20
N ARG A 756 22.69 -0.17 -32.28
CA ARG A 756 23.66 0.00 -33.38
C ARG A 756 25.11 -0.20 -32.90
N ASN A 757 25.98 -0.73 -33.76
CA ASN A 757 27.40 -1.01 -33.47
C ASN A 757 27.68 -1.98 -32.28
N PRO A 758 27.19 -3.24 -32.28
CA PRO A 758 26.60 -3.96 -33.41
C PRO A 758 25.12 -3.64 -33.66
N LEU A 759 24.67 -3.89 -34.89
CA LEU A 759 23.25 -3.87 -35.24
C LEU A 759 22.58 -5.14 -34.69
N VAL A 760 21.72 -4.94 -33.69
CA VAL A 760 21.05 -6.02 -32.95
C VAL A 760 19.59 -5.63 -32.76
N GLU A 761 18.69 -6.56 -33.04
CA GLU A 761 17.30 -6.56 -32.57
C GLU A 761 17.21 -7.42 -31.30
N TYR A 762 16.46 -7.02 -30.28
CA TYR A 762 16.41 -7.78 -29.04
C TYR A 762 15.00 -7.90 -28.45
N TYR A 763 14.78 -9.02 -27.75
CA TYR A 763 13.49 -9.42 -27.21
C TYR A 763 13.66 -10.04 -25.81
N ILE A 764 12.90 -9.52 -24.84
CA ILE A 764 12.63 -10.15 -23.55
C ILE A 764 11.16 -10.54 -23.58
N VAL A 765 10.88 -11.83 -23.74
CA VAL A 765 9.55 -12.36 -24.07
C VAL A 765 8.95 -13.05 -22.85
N ASP A 766 8.04 -12.32 -22.21
CA ASP A 766 7.32 -12.76 -21.02
C ASP A 766 5.99 -13.43 -21.35
N ASN A 767 5.41 -13.11 -22.51
CA ASN A 767 4.16 -13.67 -22.98
C ASN A 767 4.12 -13.72 -24.52
N TRP A 768 3.03 -14.24 -25.08
CA TRP A 768 2.84 -14.41 -26.52
C TRP A 768 1.35 -14.51 -26.86
N LEU A 769 0.98 -14.00 -28.04
CA LEU A 769 -0.38 -14.04 -28.60
C LEU A 769 -0.61 -15.28 -29.48
N SER A 770 0.44 -16.03 -29.79
CA SER A 770 0.41 -17.32 -30.49
C SER A 770 -0.20 -18.42 -29.61
N GLN A 771 -0.67 -19.51 -30.23
CA GLN A 771 -1.15 -20.69 -29.49
C GLN A 771 -0.03 -21.36 -28.67
N TYR A 772 1.22 -21.26 -29.13
CA TYR A 772 2.38 -21.93 -28.54
C TYR A 772 3.42 -20.91 -28.08
N ARG A 773 4.16 -21.26 -27.01
CA ARG A 773 5.34 -20.52 -26.55
C ARG A 773 6.41 -20.49 -27.65
N PRO A 774 7.09 -19.35 -27.88
CA PRO A 774 8.27 -19.30 -28.72
C PRO A 774 9.33 -20.35 -28.28
N GLY A 775 9.79 -21.14 -29.24
CA GLY A 775 10.65 -22.30 -28.99
C GLY A 775 11.98 -22.21 -29.72
N ASP A 776 12.65 -23.35 -29.89
CA ASP A 776 13.99 -23.43 -30.50
C ASP A 776 14.07 -22.94 -31.96
N TRP A 777 12.94 -22.60 -32.58
CA TRP A 777 12.85 -21.98 -33.91
C TRP A 777 13.16 -20.47 -33.92
N VAL A 778 13.21 -19.77 -32.77
CA VAL A 778 13.49 -18.32 -32.74
C VAL A 778 14.95 -17.96 -33.05
N GLY A 779 15.89 -18.89 -32.88
CA GLY A 779 17.31 -18.61 -33.09
C GLY A 779 18.18 -19.83 -33.33
N ASN A 780 19.16 -19.66 -34.22
CA ASN A 780 20.07 -20.73 -34.63
C ASN A 780 21.07 -21.19 -33.55
N LYS A 781 21.13 -20.49 -32.40
CA LYS A 781 21.97 -20.86 -31.24
C LYS A 781 21.18 -20.71 -29.94
N LYS A 782 20.87 -21.84 -29.30
CA LYS A 782 20.35 -21.93 -27.94
C LYS A 782 21.51 -21.89 -26.95
N HIS A 783 21.51 -20.94 -26.03
CA HIS A 783 22.56 -20.79 -25.01
C HIS A 783 22.29 -21.60 -23.73
N GLY A 784 21.02 -21.84 -23.42
CA GLY A 784 20.59 -22.60 -22.24
C GLY A 784 19.41 -21.95 -21.52
N ASP A 785 19.11 -22.47 -20.33
CA ASP A 785 18.12 -21.91 -19.41
C ASP A 785 18.83 -21.25 -18.22
N PHE A 786 18.41 -20.03 -17.88
CA PHE A 786 19.07 -19.16 -16.89
C PHE A 786 18.03 -18.52 -15.97
N THR A 787 18.43 -18.28 -14.72
CA THR A 787 17.65 -17.43 -13.80
C THR A 787 17.96 -15.96 -14.09
N ILE A 788 16.95 -15.20 -14.50
CA ILE A 788 17.02 -13.76 -14.80
C ILE A 788 15.72 -13.13 -14.28
N ASP A 789 15.74 -11.91 -13.72
CA ASP A 789 14.54 -11.25 -13.19
C ASP A 789 13.73 -12.16 -12.22
N GLY A 790 14.46 -12.88 -11.36
CA GLY A 790 13.89 -13.85 -10.39
C GLY A 790 13.22 -15.09 -11.00
N ALA A 791 13.29 -15.30 -12.32
CA ALA A 791 12.55 -16.36 -13.02
C ALA A 791 13.41 -17.10 -14.06
N GLN A 792 12.91 -18.24 -14.55
CA GLN A 792 13.60 -19.04 -15.56
C GLN A 792 13.31 -18.52 -16.98
N TYR A 793 14.37 -18.23 -17.73
CA TYR A 793 14.35 -17.83 -19.14
C TYR A 793 15.26 -18.72 -19.98
N THR A 794 14.77 -19.16 -21.15
CA THR A 794 15.60 -19.80 -22.17
C THR A 794 16.22 -18.71 -23.04
N VAL A 795 17.55 -18.70 -23.19
CA VAL A 795 18.27 -17.69 -23.97
C VAL A 795 18.65 -18.21 -25.36
N TYR A 796 18.38 -17.42 -26.39
CA TYR A 796 18.73 -17.72 -27.79
C TYR A 796 19.41 -16.53 -28.46
N GLU A 797 20.21 -16.85 -29.47
CA GLU A 797 20.83 -15.93 -30.40
C GLU A 797 20.48 -16.38 -31.83
N ASN A 798 20.24 -15.41 -32.72
CA ASN A 798 20.02 -15.63 -34.13
C ASN A 798 20.85 -14.66 -35.00
N THR A 799 20.94 -14.94 -36.30
CA THR A 799 21.33 -13.95 -37.32
C THR A 799 20.24 -13.89 -38.39
N ARG A 800 19.54 -12.74 -38.52
CA ARG A 800 18.45 -12.52 -39.49
C ARG A 800 18.93 -11.62 -40.64
N TYR A 801 18.31 -11.77 -41.79
CA TYR A 801 18.35 -10.78 -42.87
C TYR A 801 16.92 -10.33 -43.17
N GLY A 802 16.70 -9.04 -43.36
CA GLY A 802 15.40 -8.45 -43.63
C GLY A 802 15.33 -6.97 -43.22
N PRO A 803 14.13 -6.40 -43.07
CA PRO A 803 13.94 -5.03 -42.60
C PRO A 803 14.61 -4.79 -41.25
N SER A 804 15.22 -3.62 -41.10
CA SER A 804 15.82 -3.14 -39.85
C SER A 804 15.74 -1.62 -39.76
N ILE A 805 16.15 -1.08 -38.61
CA ILE A 805 16.30 0.37 -38.38
C ILE A 805 17.36 1.04 -39.27
N ASP A 806 18.20 0.25 -39.95
CA ASP A 806 19.20 0.69 -40.94
C ASP A 806 18.85 0.22 -42.37
N GLY A 807 17.60 -0.22 -42.61
CA GLY A 807 17.14 -0.77 -43.89
C GLY A 807 17.34 -2.28 -44.03
N ASP A 808 17.11 -2.82 -45.22
CA ASP A 808 17.16 -4.28 -45.49
C ASP A 808 18.60 -4.82 -45.43
N THR A 809 18.97 -5.41 -44.30
CA THR A 809 20.35 -5.78 -43.98
C THR A 809 20.45 -7.03 -43.11
N GLN A 810 21.68 -7.49 -42.80
CA GLN A 810 21.93 -8.59 -41.88
C GLN A 810 22.22 -8.07 -40.47
N PHE A 811 21.56 -8.64 -39.46
CA PHE A 811 21.66 -8.24 -38.06
C PHE A 811 21.57 -9.44 -37.11
N LYS A 812 21.97 -9.24 -35.86
CA LYS A 812 21.76 -10.23 -34.79
C LYS A 812 20.37 -10.08 -34.17
N GLN A 813 19.79 -11.19 -33.72
CA GLN A 813 18.63 -11.15 -32.82
C GLN A 813 18.99 -11.82 -31.50
N TYR A 814 18.69 -11.18 -30.36
CA TYR A 814 18.89 -11.73 -29.01
C TYR A 814 17.54 -11.95 -28.32
N PHE A 815 17.34 -13.14 -27.74
CA PHE A 815 16.09 -13.52 -27.09
C PHE A 815 16.32 -14.04 -25.67
N SER A 816 15.52 -13.58 -24.72
CA SER A 816 15.22 -14.28 -23.47
C SER A 816 13.74 -14.64 -23.46
N ILE A 817 13.39 -15.93 -23.58
CA ILE A 817 12.00 -16.40 -23.56
C ILE A 817 11.67 -16.97 -22.17
N ARG A 818 10.76 -16.33 -21.43
CA ARG A 818 10.34 -16.77 -20.09
C ARG A 818 9.73 -18.18 -20.17
N GLN A 819 10.10 -19.08 -19.26
CA GLN A 819 9.61 -20.47 -19.29
C GLN A 819 8.11 -20.55 -18.94
N GLN A 820 7.68 -19.77 -17.95
CA GLN A 820 6.27 -19.60 -17.57
C GLN A 820 5.80 -18.20 -17.95
N ALA A 821 4.63 -18.09 -18.56
CA ALA A 821 4.11 -16.82 -19.04
C ALA A 821 3.81 -15.85 -17.88
N ARG A 822 4.20 -14.58 -18.02
CA ARG A 822 3.80 -13.48 -17.14
C ARG A 822 2.92 -12.52 -17.93
N ASP A 823 1.71 -12.25 -17.46
CA ASP A 823 0.77 -11.31 -18.08
C ASP A 823 0.78 -9.93 -17.39
N CYS A 824 1.23 -9.85 -16.14
CA CYS A 824 1.52 -8.58 -15.48
C CYS A 824 2.78 -8.63 -14.60
N GLY A 825 3.57 -7.56 -14.61
CA GLY A 825 4.68 -7.34 -13.70
C GLY A 825 5.76 -6.42 -14.28
N THR A 826 6.85 -6.26 -13.52
CA THR A 826 8.04 -5.50 -13.92
C THR A 826 9.07 -6.45 -14.53
N ILE A 827 9.64 -6.09 -15.68
CA ILE A 827 10.80 -6.73 -16.30
C ILE A 827 12.05 -5.90 -15.97
N ASP A 828 13.04 -6.48 -15.30
CA ASP A 828 14.39 -5.91 -15.22
C ASP A 828 15.15 -6.09 -16.54
N ILE A 829 15.04 -5.10 -17.43
CA ILE A 829 15.67 -5.10 -18.76
C ILE A 829 17.19 -5.27 -18.66
N THR A 830 17.80 -4.69 -17.62
CA THR A 830 19.26 -4.63 -17.50
C THR A 830 19.83 -5.97 -17.01
N ALA A 831 19.10 -6.71 -16.18
CA ALA A 831 19.46 -8.08 -15.79
C ALA A 831 19.54 -9.01 -17.03
N HIS A 832 18.65 -8.86 -18.00
CA HIS A 832 18.72 -9.57 -19.28
C HIS A 832 19.95 -9.18 -20.10
N PHE A 833 20.22 -7.88 -20.24
CA PHE A 833 21.39 -7.38 -20.96
C PHE A 833 22.70 -7.89 -20.35
N GLN A 834 22.84 -7.82 -19.02
CA GLN A 834 23.99 -8.36 -18.30
C GLN A 834 24.14 -9.88 -18.48
N GLN A 835 23.04 -10.63 -18.59
CA GLN A 835 23.10 -12.07 -18.86
C GLN A 835 23.50 -12.38 -20.32
N TRP A 836 23.10 -11.54 -21.28
CA TRP A 836 23.53 -11.65 -22.68
C TRP A 836 25.03 -11.31 -22.83
N GLU A 837 25.52 -10.26 -22.17
CA GLU A 837 26.95 -9.92 -22.16
C GLU A 837 27.83 -11.04 -21.57
N LYS A 838 27.39 -11.70 -20.48
CA LYS A 838 28.06 -12.91 -19.93
C LYS A 838 28.14 -14.07 -20.94
N LEU A 839 27.25 -14.10 -21.93
CA LEU A 839 27.18 -15.11 -23.00
C LEU A 839 27.85 -14.65 -24.31
N GLY A 840 28.51 -13.48 -24.31
CA GLY A 840 29.16 -12.87 -25.48
C GLY A 840 28.19 -12.29 -26.50
N MET A 841 26.91 -12.15 -26.15
CA MET A 841 25.86 -11.53 -26.96
C MET A 841 25.91 -10.01 -26.76
N ARG A 842 26.97 -9.37 -27.30
CA ARG A 842 27.27 -7.96 -27.02
C ARG A 842 26.25 -7.00 -27.63
N LEU A 843 25.65 -6.14 -26.82
CA LEU A 843 24.78 -5.06 -27.27
C LEU A 843 25.59 -3.86 -27.80
N GLY A 844 24.93 -3.01 -28.57
CA GLY A 844 25.48 -1.76 -29.09
C GLY A 844 24.94 -0.52 -28.38
N ASN A 845 24.99 0.61 -29.07
CA ASN A 845 24.31 1.82 -28.65
C ASN A 845 22.79 1.68 -28.82
N MET A 846 22.01 1.90 -27.77
CA MET A 846 20.55 1.73 -27.77
C MET A 846 19.86 2.67 -28.77
N HIS A 847 18.91 2.15 -29.54
CA HIS A 847 18.02 2.94 -30.38
C HIS A 847 16.62 3.06 -29.77
N GLU A 848 16.13 2.03 -29.09
CA GLU A 848 14.86 2.07 -28.36
C GLU A 848 14.83 0.99 -27.28
N ALA A 849 13.94 1.16 -26.30
CA ALA A 849 13.52 0.12 -25.37
C ALA A 849 12.03 0.32 -25.08
N LYS A 850 11.18 -0.60 -25.56
CA LYS A 850 9.71 -0.45 -25.54
C LYS A 850 9.03 -1.71 -25.06
N VAL A 851 7.86 -1.58 -24.41
CA VAL A 851 6.91 -2.68 -24.27
C VAL A 851 6.33 -2.97 -25.66
N LEU A 852 6.27 -4.24 -26.04
CA LEU A 852 5.88 -4.72 -27.36
C LEU A 852 4.68 -5.66 -27.28
N GLY A 853 3.75 -5.51 -28.24
CA GLY A 853 2.95 -6.62 -28.75
C GLY A 853 3.26 -6.86 -30.24
N GLU A 854 3.90 -7.99 -30.54
CA GLU A 854 4.11 -8.47 -31.91
C GLU A 854 3.18 -9.65 -32.20
N ALA A 855 2.61 -9.70 -33.40
CA ALA A 855 1.85 -10.83 -33.91
C ALA A 855 2.05 -11.01 -35.42
N GLY A 856 2.39 -12.22 -35.84
CA GLY A 856 2.64 -12.52 -37.24
C GLY A 856 2.15 -13.90 -37.69
N SER A 857 2.14 -14.09 -39.00
CA SER A 857 1.71 -15.30 -39.68
C SER A 857 2.61 -15.62 -40.89
N ASN A 858 2.94 -16.90 -41.03
CA ASN A 858 3.59 -17.45 -42.22
C ASN A 858 2.59 -17.78 -43.35
N GLY A 859 1.29 -17.65 -43.07
CA GLY A 859 0.18 -18.00 -43.95
C GLY A 859 -0.55 -16.79 -44.55
N SER A 860 -1.87 -16.78 -44.43
CA SER A 860 -2.74 -15.74 -45.01
C SER A 860 -2.71 -14.40 -44.27
N GLY A 861 -2.26 -14.39 -43.02
CA GLY A 861 -2.25 -13.24 -42.13
C GLY A 861 -3.00 -13.48 -40.81
N THR A 862 -2.52 -12.83 -39.76
CA THR A 862 -3.11 -12.79 -38.41
C THR A 862 -4.17 -11.69 -38.27
N SER A 863 -5.17 -11.92 -37.44
CA SER A 863 -6.18 -10.92 -37.06
C SER A 863 -6.54 -11.02 -35.58
N GLY A 864 -6.65 -9.88 -34.91
CA GLY A 864 -7.11 -9.81 -33.52
C GLY A 864 -6.78 -8.50 -32.82
N THR A 865 -7.04 -8.49 -31.52
CA THR A 865 -6.69 -7.38 -30.62
C THR A 865 -5.90 -7.85 -29.41
N ALA A 866 -5.02 -6.99 -28.91
CA ALA A 866 -4.29 -7.17 -27.66
C ALA A 866 -4.19 -5.82 -26.96
N ASP A 867 -4.28 -5.82 -25.64
CA ASP A 867 -4.39 -4.58 -24.87
C ASP A 867 -3.34 -4.49 -23.77
N PHE A 868 -2.75 -3.30 -23.61
CA PHE A 868 -1.73 -2.99 -22.64
C PHE A 868 -2.17 -1.82 -21.74
N PRO A 869 -3.11 -2.04 -20.81
CA PRO A 869 -3.61 -1.01 -19.89
C PRO A 869 -2.55 -0.55 -18.87
N TYR A 870 -1.35 -1.15 -18.89
CA TYR A 870 -0.14 -0.58 -18.31
C TYR A 870 1.06 -0.95 -19.18
N ALA A 871 1.87 0.05 -19.54
CA ALA A 871 3.14 -0.15 -20.23
C ALA A 871 4.05 1.05 -19.94
N LYS A 872 5.03 0.90 -19.06
CA LYS A 872 5.92 1.99 -18.65
C LYS A 872 7.36 1.50 -18.64
N VAL A 873 8.10 1.87 -19.69
CA VAL A 873 9.56 1.70 -19.71
C VAL A 873 10.20 2.92 -19.08
N TYR A 874 11.06 2.71 -18.09
CA TYR A 874 11.75 3.79 -17.37
C TYR A 874 13.20 3.42 -17.07
N ILE A 875 14.03 4.46 -16.97
CA ILE A 875 15.38 4.36 -16.40
C ILE A 875 15.21 4.60 -14.90
N GLY A 876 15.47 3.59 -14.08
CA GLY A 876 15.59 3.75 -12.63
C GLY A 876 16.87 4.50 -12.29
N ASN A 877 17.00 5.03 -11.07
CA ASN A 877 18.20 5.74 -10.60
C ASN A 877 19.40 4.80 -10.29
N GLY A 878 19.65 3.83 -11.16
CA GLY A 878 20.96 3.18 -11.28
C GLY A 878 21.92 4.13 -12.00
N GLY A 879 22.60 4.97 -11.22
CA GLY A 879 23.41 6.06 -11.75
C GLY A 879 24.73 5.59 -12.35
N ASN A 880 24.89 5.72 -13.66
CA ASN A 880 26.20 5.94 -14.27
C ASN A 880 26.09 6.95 -15.43
N SER A 881 27.01 7.89 -15.50
CA SER A 881 27.10 8.90 -16.56
C SER A 881 28.52 8.93 -17.10
N GLY A 882 28.86 7.93 -17.91
CA GLY A 882 30.07 7.94 -18.73
C GLY A 882 30.04 9.13 -19.70
N GLY A 883 30.93 10.09 -19.51
CA GLY A 883 30.98 11.33 -20.27
C GLY A 883 32.04 11.36 -21.37
N ASN A 884 31.87 12.29 -22.32
CA ASN A 884 32.87 12.73 -23.30
C ASN A 884 32.37 14.04 -23.93
N SER A 885 33.15 14.99 -24.45
CA SER A 885 34.48 15.53 -24.10
C SER A 885 34.71 16.74 -25.03
N GLY A 886 35.42 17.77 -24.57
CA GLY A 886 35.79 18.94 -25.39
C GLY A 886 35.51 20.28 -24.70
N GLY A 887 36.49 21.08 -24.29
CA GLY A 887 37.93 20.84 -24.21
C GLY A 887 38.76 21.94 -24.89
N ASN A 888 39.60 22.63 -24.12
CA ASN A 888 40.77 23.32 -24.66
C ASN A 888 41.89 23.46 -23.62
N SER A 889 43.10 23.60 -24.15
CA SER A 889 44.42 23.63 -23.54
C SER A 889 44.66 24.80 -22.59
N GLY A 890 45.50 24.56 -21.57
CA GLY A 890 46.12 25.61 -20.75
C GLY A 890 46.79 24.99 -19.53
N GLY A 891 48.10 25.18 -19.35
CA GLY A 891 48.82 24.63 -18.20
C GLY A 891 49.88 25.59 -17.66
N ASN A 892 50.33 25.35 -16.43
CA ASN A 892 51.69 25.66 -16.01
C ASN A 892 52.10 24.85 -14.76
N THR A 893 53.37 24.98 -14.36
CA THR A 893 54.06 24.18 -13.35
C THR A 893 53.98 24.70 -11.91
N GLY A 894 54.00 23.77 -10.95
CA GLY A 894 54.87 23.87 -9.76
C GLY A 894 54.23 24.23 -8.41
N GLY A 895 54.78 23.65 -7.34
CA GLY A 895 54.47 23.98 -5.94
C GLY A 895 54.38 22.76 -5.02
N TYR A 896 55.27 22.67 -4.03
CA TYR A 896 55.24 21.68 -2.94
C TYR A 896 55.13 22.39 -1.59
N SER A 897 54.53 21.71 -0.60
CA SER A 897 54.44 22.10 0.82
C SER A 897 53.51 23.28 1.17
N GLY A 898 52.98 23.22 2.40
CA GLY A 898 52.03 24.19 2.96
C GLY A 898 50.76 23.49 3.46
N GLY A 899 50.65 23.28 4.77
CA GLY A 899 49.49 22.63 5.38
C GLY A 899 48.24 23.49 5.25
N SER A 900 47.31 23.06 4.41
CA SER A 900 45.97 23.65 4.30
C SER A 900 44.94 22.65 4.82
N THR A 901 44.13 23.06 5.79
CA THR A 901 42.93 22.32 6.18
C THR A 901 41.90 22.45 5.06
N THR A 902 41.94 21.55 4.09
CA THR A 902 40.98 21.48 2.98
C THR A 902 39.57 21.30 3.53
N GLN A 903 38.86 22.41 3.72
CA GLN A 903 37.47 22.44 4.16
C GLN A 903 36.59 21.97 3.02
N TYR A 904 36.38 20.65 2.93
CA TYR A 904 35.45 20.08 1.97
C TYR A 904 34.02 20.54 2.26
N PRO A 905 33.21 20.84 1.22
CA PRO A 905 31.82 21.23 1.41
C PRO A 905 30.99 20.08 1.99
N LYS A 906 29.93 20.40 2.74
CA LYS A 906 28.91 19.38 3.08
C LYS A 906 28.18 18.98 1.80
N GLY A 907 27.96 17.67 1.62
CA GLY A 907 27.31 17.13 0.42
C GLY A 907 25.86 17.61 0.26
N SER A 908 25.47 17.94 -0.97
CA SER A 908 24.13 18.43 -1.30
C SER A 908 23.15 17.27 -1.54
N GLY A 909 22.76 16.59 -0.45
CA GLY A 909 21.90 15.40 -0.47
C GLY A 909 22.70 14.09 -0.34
N PHE A 910 21.97 12.99 -0.19
CA PHE A 910 22.52 11.64 0.00
C PHE A 910 22.58 10.87 -1.32
N GLN A 911 23.73 10.26 -1.64
CA GLN A 911 23.93 9.47 -2.85
C GLN A 911 24.80 8.25 -2.59
N PHE A 912 24.65 7.23 -3.43
CA PHE A 912 25.56 6.07 -3.48
C PHE A 912 26.77 6.38 -4.39
N TYR A 913 27.97 6.06 -3.93
CA TYR A 913 29.23 6.28 -4.64
C TYR A 913 30.06 5.00 -4.70
N THR A 914 30.27 4.49 -5.92
CA THR A 914 31.14 3.35 -6.22
C THR A 914 32.57 3.75 -6.60
N GLN A 915 32.80 5.00 -7.00
CA GLN A 915 34.07 5.46 -7.59
C GLN A 915 34.46 6.88 -7.14
N CYS A 916 35.76 7.17 -7.14
CA CYS A 916 36.27 8.52 -6.86
C CYS A 916 36.04 9.48 -8.03
N LYS A 917 35.81 10.76 -7.73
CA LYS A 917 35.59 11.82 -8.73
C LYS A 917 36.81 12.10 -9.61
N ASN A 918 38.01 11.77 -9.13
CA ASN A 918 39.25 11.85 -9.90
C ASN A 918 39.70 10.44 -10.29
N ARG A 919 39.91 10.20 -11.58
CA ARG A 919 40.36 8.92 -12.15
C ARG A 919 41.74 8.45 -11.66
N ASN A 920 42.56 9.37 -11.15
CA ASN A 920 43.87 9.03 -10.58
C ASN A 920 43.84 8.83 -9.06
N HIS A 921 42.68 8.92 -8.40
CA HIS A 921 42.54 8.67 -6.96
C HIS A 921 42.17 7.21 -6.70
N TRP A 922 42.66 6.68 -5.58
CA TRP A 922 42.28 5.38 -5.03
C TRP A 922 42.00 5.55 -3.54
N ALA A 923 40.74 5.37 -3.15
CA ALA A 923 40.32 5.35 -1.75
C ALA A 923 40.42 3.93 -1.20
N LEU A 924 41.44 3.70 -0.38
CA LEU A 924 41.60 2.48 0.38
C LEU A 924 40.64 2.53 1.57
N THR A 925 39.67 1.61 1.61
CA THR A 925 38.65 1.57 2.68
C THR A 925 38.64 0.23 3.40
N TYR A 926 38.33 0.26 4.69
CA TYR A 926 38.31 -0.90 5.59
C TYR A 926 37.02 -0.95 6.39
N ASP A 927 36.35 -2.10 6.37
CA ASP A 927 35.09 -2.35 7.06
C ASP A 927 35.29 -3.24 8.30
N ASP A 928 34.20 -3.50 9.05
CA ASP A 928 34.15 -4.31 10.27
C ASP A 928 35.10 -3.91 11.42
N GLY A 929 35.66 -2.70 11.35
CA GLY A 929 36.48 -2.13 12.41
C GLY A 929 35.66 -1.64 13.61
N PRO A 930 36.28 -1.45 14.79
CA PRO A 930 37.67 -1.75 15.13
C PRO A 930 37.86 -3.23 15.54
N THR A 931 39.01 -3.78 15.16
CA THR A 931 39.42 -5.15 15.47
C THR A 931 40.76 -5.14 16.22
N GLN A 932 41.14 -6.29 16.77
CA GLN A 932 42.44 -6.48 17.44
C GLN A 932 43.66 -6.34 16.49
N TYR A 933 43.45 -6.23 15.18
CA TYR A 933 44.50 -6.05 14.15
C TYR A 933 44.61 -4.60 13.65
N ALA A 934 43.73 -3.70 14.12
CA ALA A 934 43.65 -2.32 13.61
C ALA A 934 44.93 -1.50 13.91
N ASP A 935 45.61 -1.75 15.02
CA ASP A 935 46.87 -1.07 15.34
C ASP A 935 47.99 -1.39 14.33
N ASP A 936 48.13 -2.65 13.90
CA ASP A 936 49.13 -3.04 12.89
C ASP A 936 48.82 -2.44 11.51
N ILE A 937 47.54 -2.37 11.13
CA ILE A 937 47.11 -1.74 9.88
C ILE A 937 47.35 -0.23 9.91
N LEU A 938 47.18 0.44 11.05
CA LEU A 938 47.55 1.84 11.22
C LEU A 938 49.06 2.05 11.10
N ASP A 939 49.89 1.17 11.70
CA ASP A 939 51.34 1.24 11.55
C ASP A 939 51.82 0.89 10.12
N LEU A 940 51.13 0.02 9.40
CA LEU A 940 51.35 -0.25 7.98
C LEU A 940 51.02 0.97 7.10
N LEU A 941 49.85 1.58 7.29
CA LEU A 941 49.43 2.78 6.55
C LEU A 941 50.39 3.94 6.79
N LYS A 942 50.82 4.13 8.05
CA LYS A 942 51.83 5.10 8.46
C LYS A 942 53.21 4.85 7.82
N LYS A 943 53.63 3.59 7.70
CA LYS A 943 54.89 3.21 7.01
C LYS A 943 54.92 3.64 5.53
N TYR A 944 53.77 3.63 4.86
CA TYR A 944 53.64 4.09 3.46
C TYR A 944 53.18 5.57 3.32
N ASP A 945 52.96 6.28 4.44
CA ASP A 945 52.36 7.63 4.52
C ASP A 945 50.98 7.76 3.82
N ILE A 946 50.13 6.74 3.98
CA ILE A 946 48.80 6.64 3.37
C ILE A 946 47.70 6.89 4.40
N LYS A 947 46.60 7.54 3.98
CA LYS A 947 45.40 7.78 4.79
C LYS A 947 44.19 7.03 4.21
N ALA A 948 43.89 5.88 4.79
CA ALA A 948 42.67 5.11 4.52
C ALA A 948 41.41 5.70 5.19
N THR A 949 40.25 5.13 4.86
CA THR A 949 38.96 5.37 5.53
C THR A 949 38.48 4.09 6.23
N PHE A 950 37.96 4.20 7.44
CA PHE A 950 37.43 3.07 8.22
C PHE A 950 35.92 3.22 8.41
N PHE A 951 35.14 2.25 7.93
CA PHE A 951 33.71 2.14 8.24
C PHE A 951 33.55 1.21 9.45
N LEU A 952 33.03 1.76 10.55
CA LEU A 952 33.05 1.07 11.85
C LEU A 952 31.73 0.42 12.21
N VAL A 953 31.78 -0.75 12.84
CA VAL A 953 30.65 -1.41 13.49
C VAL A 953 30.70 -1.16 15.00
N GLY A 954 29.53 -1.06 15.63
CA GLY A 954 29.40 -0.69 17.05
C GLY A 954 29.48 -1.86 18.04
N ASN A 955 29.13 -3.09 17.65
CA ASN A 955 28.98 -4.23 18.57
C ASN A 955 29.67 -5.54 18.14
N MET A 956 30.46 -5.54 17.06
CA MET A 956 30.94 -6.76 16.38
C MET A 956 32.16 -7.41 17.05
N TYR A 957 33.38 -7.03 16.67
CA TYR A 957 34.61 -7.67 17.19
C TYR A 957 35.09 -7.07 18.51
N ILE A 958 35.27 -5.76 18.54
CA ILE A 958 35.41 -4.98 19.77
C ILE A 958 34.14 -4.15 19.89
N PRO A 959 33.30 -4.31 20.94
CA PRO A 959 32.10 -3.51 21.10
C PRO A 959 32.41 -2.14 21.70
N SER A 960 31.61 -1.12 21.39
CA SER A 960 31.91 0.29 21.71
C SER A 960 31.96 0.64 23.20
N TYR A 961 31.40 -0.19 24.07
CA TYR A 961 31.52 -0.08 25.53
C TYR A 961 32.89 -0.55 26.06
N ASN A 962 33.74 -1.17 25.24
CA ASN A 962 35.11 -1.51 25.59
C ASN A 962 36.02 -0.28 25.39
N SER A 963 36.88 0.02 26.38
CA SER A 963 37.83 1.13 26.31
C SER A 963 38.76 1.06 25.10
N GLU A 964 39.08 -0.15 24.63
CA GLU A 964 39.94 -0.36 23.45
C GLU A 964 39.29 0.13 22.15
N TRP A 965 37.96 0.07 22.02
CA TRP A 965 37.26 0.65 20.88
C TRP A 965 37.51 2.17 20.82
N SER A 966 37.30 2.85 21.96
CA SER A 966 37.55 4.28 22.07
C SER A 966 39.02 4.64 21.83
N ARG A 967 39.97 3.82 22.30
CA ARG A 967 41.41 4.00 22.04
C ARG A 967 41.73 3.91 20.55
N ILE A 968 41.27 2.88 19.86
CA ILE A 968 41.58 2.63 18.45
C ILE A 968 40.93 3.71 17.57
N VAL A 969 39.67 4.08 17.80
CA VAL A 969 38.99 5.14 17.02
C VAL A 969 39.65 6.50 17.23
N LYS A 970 40.11 6.81 18.45
CA LYS A 970 40.96 7.98 18.71
C LYS A 970 42.29 7.91 17.95
N ARG A 971 42.93 6.75 17.88
CA ARG A 971 44.19 6.55 17.13
C ARG A 971 43.97 6.80 15.63
N MET A 972 42.97 6.14 15.02
CA MET A 972 42.60 6.31 13.61
C MET A 972 42.42 7.80 13.25
N TYR A 973 41.58 8.52 13.99
CA TYR A 973 41.32 9.94 13.74
C TYR A 973 42.56 10.82 13.95
N ASN A 974 43.31 10.62 15.03
CA ASN A 974 44.51 11.42 15.35
C ASN A 974 45.67 11.20 14.35
N GLU A 975 45.75 10.03 13.71
CA GLU A 975 46.74 9.78 12.65
C GLU A 975 46.27 10.25 11.25
N GLY A 976 45.09 10.87 11.16
CA GLY A 976 44.57 11.53 9.95
C GLY A 976 43.70 10.63 9.07
N HIS A 977 43.11 9.57 9.61
CA HIS A 977 42.18 8.70 8.90
C HIS A 977 40.73 9.19 9.04
N VAL A 978 39.89 8.86 8.05
CA VAL A 978 38.46 9.19 8.07
C VAL A 978 37.66 8.06 8.71
N ILE A 979 36.69 8.42 9.55
CA ILE A 979 35.75 7.49 10.20
C ILE A 979 34.36 7.63 9.54
N GLY A 980 33.89 6.54 8.95
CA GLY A 980 32.52 6.38 8.45
C GLY A 980 31.70 5.42 9.32
N SER A 981 30.39 5.41 9.13
CA SER A 981 29.49 4.44 9.77
C SER A 981 29.39 3.13 8.96
N HIS A 982 29.46 1.97 9.64
CA HIS A 982 29.00 0.67 9.12
C HIS A 982 27.83 0.12 9.98
N THR A 983 27.02 1.04 10.51
CA THR A 983 25.93 0.81 11.48
C THR A 983 26.44 0.31 12.85
N TYR A 984 25.59 0.31 13.88
CA TYR A 984 25.96 -0.22 15.19
C TYR A 984 25.99 -1.77 15.18
N SER A 985 25.13 -2.42 14.39
CA SER A 985 24.89 -3.87 14.45
C SER A 985 25.31 -4.69 13.22
N HIS A 986 25.80 -4.08 12.14
CA HIS A 986 26.01 -4.73 10.84
C HIS A 986 24.72 -5.38 10.25
N ASN A 987 23.53 -4.97 10.68
CA ASN A 987 22.29 -5.42 10.05
C ASN A 987 22.11 -4.82 8.64
N ASP A 988 21.56 -5.60 7.71
CA ASP A 988 21.16 -5.13 6.38
C ASP A 988 20.05 -4.09 6.52
N LEU A 989 20.37 -2.83 6.18
CA LEU A 989 19.45 -1.71 6.29
C LEU A 989 18.17 -1.90 5.46
N THR A 990 18.18 -2.73 4.41
CA THR A 990 16.97 -3.02 3.62
C THR A 990 15.93 -3.83 4.37
N GLN A 991 16.34 -4.56 5.42
CA GLN A 991 15.48 -5.36 6.29
C GLN A 991 15.02 -4.58 7.54
N MET A 992 15.39 -3.30 7.67
CA MET A 992 15.17 -2.48 8.87
C MET A 992 14.15 -1.37 8.60
N SER A 993 13.22 -1.15 9.53
CA SER A 993 12.34 0.04 9.51
C SER A 993 13.14 1.34 9.67
N SER A 994 12.58 2.47 9.24
CA SER A 994 13.23 3.79 9.35
C SER A 994 13.67 4.09 10.79
N GLN A 995 12.86 3.71 11.78
CA GLN A 995 13.17 3.86 13.20
C GLN A 995 14.34 2.99 13.64
N GLN A 996 14.42 1.73 13.19
CA GLN A 996 15.57 0.86 13.46
C GLN A 996 16.84 1.38 12.80
N ILE A 997 16.78 1.82 11.53
CA ILE A 997 17.93 2.44 10.84
C ILE A 997 18.42 3.68 11.62
N ILE A 998 17.50 4.55 12.06
CA ILE A 998 17.85 5.74 12.88
C ILE A 998 18.49 5.33 14.21
N GLN A 999 17.90 4.39 14.95
CA GLN A 999 18.43 3.95 16.24
C GLN A 999 19.83 3.34 16.11
N ASP A 1000 20.02 2.47 15.14
CA ASP A 1000 21.28 1.74 14.91
C ASP A 1000 22.39 2.68 14.42
N MET A 1001 22.08 3.59 13.50
CA MET A 1001 23.03 4.63 13.07
C MET A 1001 23.35 5.62 14.20
N GLN A 1002 22.36 6.03 15.00
CA GLN A 1002 22.53 6.93 16.15
C GLN A 1002 23.43 6.31 17.23
N GLN A 1003 23.25 5.03 17.53
CA GLN A 1003 24.02 4.35 18.57
C GLN A 1003 25.52 4.25 18.20
N LEU A 1004 25.84 4.08 16.91
CA LEU A 1004 27.23 4.21 16.45
C LEU A 1004 27.71 5.67 16.48
N GLU A 1005 26.92 6.64 16.02
CA GLU A 1005 27.34 8.04 16.03
C GLU A 1005 27.64 8.56 17.43
N ASP A 1006 26.88 8.14 18.44
CA ASP A 1006 27.13 8.50 19.83
C ASP A 1006 28.43 7.86 20.35
N ALA A 1007 28.74 6.62 19.95
CA ALA A 1007 30.02 5.99 20.25
C ALA A 1007 31.20 6.74 19.59
N VAL A 1008 31.11 7.05 18.29
CA VAL A 1008 32.15 7.81 17.56
C VAL A 1008 32.29 9.22 18.15
N TYR A 1009 31.20 9.90 18.47
CA TYR A 1009 31.20 11.24 19.07
C TYR A 1009 31.87 11.23 20.46
N ASN A 1010 31.59 10.23 21.30
CA ASN A 1010 32.26 10.06 22.59
C ASN A 1010 33.76 9.68 22.46
N ALA A 1011 34.19 9.16 21.31
CA ALA A 1011 35.60 8.93 21.02
C ALA A 1011 36.32 10.20 20.51
N ILE A 1012 35.78 10.88 19.49
CA ILE A 1012 36.54 11.90 18.72
C ILE A 1012 35.84 13.27 18.60
N GLY A 1013 34.68 13.47 19.22
CA GLY A 1013 33.94 14.74 19.16
C GLY A 1013 33.37 15.07 17.78
N LYS A 1014 33.17 14.04 16.94
CA LYS A 1014 32.65 14.14 15.56
C LYS A 1014 31.59 13.08 15.31
N ARG A 1015 30.65 13.38 14.40
CA ARG A 1015 29.65 12.44 13.90
C ARG A 1015 29.90 12.20 12.40
N PRO A 1016 30.05 10.95 11.94
CA PRO A 1016 30.16 10.64 10.52
C PRO A 1016 28.98 11.21 9.70
N ALA A 1017 29.27 11.71 8.52
CA ALA A 1017 28.31 12.03 7.46
C ALA A 1017 28.43 11.03 6.29
N PHE A 1018 29.48 10.20 6.26
CA PHE A 1018 29.60 9.06 5.36
C PHE A 1018 29.25 7.77 6.08
N MET A 1019 28.66 6.85 5.34
CA MET A 1019 28.43 5.48 5.77
C MET A 1019 28.67 4.51 4.62
N ARG A 1020 28.87 3.24 4.94
CA ARG A 1020 28.75 2.13 4.00
C ARG A 1020 27.62 1.23 4.51
N PRO A 1021 26.63 0.85 3.69
CA PRO A 1021 25.65 -0.15 4.10
C PRO A 1021 26.32 -1.52 4.26
N PRO A 1022 26.05 -2.25 5.36
CA PRO A 1022 26.35 -3.67 5.47
C PRO A 1022 25.88 -4.42 4.22
N TYR A 1023 26.68 -5.38 3.74
CA TYR A 1023 26.42 -6.12 2.50
C TYR A 1023 26.32 -5.27 1.21
N GLY A 1024 26.62 -3.96 1.27
CA GLY A 1024 26.52 -3.03 0.13
C GLY A 1024 25.09 -2.72 -0.33
N THR A 1025 24.07 -3.12 0.44
CA THR A 1025 22.65 -3.03 0.05
C THR A 1025 22.09 -1.61 0.17
N GLY A 1026 20.81 -1.42 -0.15
CA GLY A 1026 20.09 -0.17 0.10
C GLY A 1026 20.11 0.84 -1.05
N SER A 1027 20.94 0.65 -2.08
CA SER A 1027 20.83 1.43 -3.31
C SER A 1027 19.47 1.18 -3.97
N GLY A 1028 18.75 2.24 -4.32
CA GLY A 1028 17.36 2.15 -4.81
C GLY A 1028 16.30 1.81 -3.75
N ASN A 1029 16.67 1.43 -2.52
CA ASN A 1029 15.72 1.21 -1.45
C ASN A 1029 15.31 2.56 -0.85
N GLN A 1030 14.10 3.02 -1.18
CA GLN A 1030 13.63 4.35 -0.82
C GLN A 1030 13.54 4.58 0.71
N ASN A 1031 13.29 3.54 1.51
CA ASN A 1031 13.33 3.62 2.97
C ASN A 1031 14.76 3.90 3.45
N VAL A 1032 15.74 3.12 3.00
CA VAL A 1032 17.16 3.32 3.36
C VAL A 1032 17.66 4.69 2.90
N MET A 1033 17.41 5.05 1.63
CA MET A 1033 17.87 6.31 1.06
C MET A 1033 17.28 7.53 1.76
N SER A 1034 15.96 7.58 1.95
CA SER A 1034 15.31 8.72 2.63
C SER A 1034 15.65 8.77 4.12
N THR A 1035 15.77 7.63 4.80
CA THR A 1035 16.12 7.60 6.22
C THR A 1035 17.54 8.07 6.46
N LEU A 1036 18.53 7.57 5.70
CA LEU A 1036 19.92 8.02 5.83
C LEU A 1036 20.08 9.50 5.47
N GLN A 1037 19.38 9.99 4.44
CA GLN A 1037 19.35 11.42 4.11
C GLN A 1037 18.76 12.27 5.24
N ASN A 1038 17.61 11.89 5.79
CA ASN A 1038 16.95 12.61 6.88
C ASN A 1038 17.75 12.55 8.19
N PHE A 1039 18.50 11.46 8.40
CA PHE A 1039 19.45 11.30 9.49
C PHE A 1039 20.74 12.14 9.30
N GLY A 1040 20.94 12.75 8.12
CA GLY A 1040 22.04 13.67 7.82
C GLY A 1040 23.29 13.01 7.23
N MET A 1041 23.17 11.82 6.63
CA MET A 1041 24.23 11.24 5.79
C MET A 1041 24.29 11.96 4.44
N THR A 1042 25.49 12.13 3.91
CA THR A 1042 25.77 12.74 2.60
C THR A 1042 26.26 11.71 1.57
N ALA A 1043 26.80 10.57 2.00
CA ALA A 1043 27.28 9.51 1.11
C ALA A 1043 27.02 8.11 1.68
N ALA A 1044 26.48 7.22 0.85
CA ALA A 1044 26.70 5.78 0.94
C ALA A 1044 27.92 5.43 0.06
N CYS A 1045 29.01 5.04 0.70
CA CYS A 1045 30.27 4.71 0.06
C CYS A 1045 30.31 3.21 -0.21
N THR A 1046 29.91 2.76 -1.40
CA THR A 1046 30.13 1.37 -1.84
C THR A 1046 31.55 1.24 -2.42
N TRP A 1047 31.79 0.34 -3.37
CA TRP A 1047 33.12 0.07 -3.93
C TRP A 1047 33.10 -0.04 -5.46
N TYR A 1048 34.26 0.17 -6.07
CA TYR A 1048 34.54 -0.10 -7.49
C TYR A 1048 35.08 -1.53 -7.65
N VAL A 1049 35.77 -2.03 -6.63
CA VAL A 1049 36.47 -3.31 -6.66
C VAL A 1049 36.40 -4.00 -5.30
N ASP A 1050 36.04 -5.28 -5.34
CA ASP A 1050 36.13 -6.21 -4.21
C ASP A 1050 37.30 -7.17 -4.49
N PRO A 1051 38.36 -7.22 -3.64
CA PRO A 1051 39.41 -8.22 -3.74
C PRO A 1051 38.92 -9.63 -3.33
N MET A 1052 37.66 -9.77 -2.88
CA MET A 1052 37.03 -10.97 -2.32
C MET A 1052 37.83 -11.56 -1.16
N ASP A 1053 38.39 -10.70 -0.32
CA ASP A 1053 39.23 -11.08 0.82
C ASP A 1053 38.46 -12.00 1.79
N TRP A 1054 37.23 -11.60 2.10
CA TRP A 1054 36.27 -12.29 2.96
C TRP A 1054 35.87 -13.71 2.53
N ASP A 1055 35.81 -13.97 1.22
CA ASP A 1055 35.36 -15.23 0.61
C ASP A 1055 36.54 -16.15 0.24
N ASN A 1056 37.62 -15.59 -0.29
CA ASN A 1056 38.81 -16.34 -0.75
C ASN A 1056 39.91 -16.43 0.34
N GLY A 1057 39.56 -16.19 1.61
CA GLY A 1057 40.46 -16.32 2.75
C GLY A 1057 41.68 -15.40 2.70
N GLY A 1058 41.59 -14.27 1.98
CA GLY A 1058 42.69 -13.34 1.76
C GLY A 1058 43.74 -13.79 0.75
N ASP A 1059 43.40 -14.57 -0.30
CA ASP A 1059 44.36 -14.92 -1.35
C ASP A 1059 44.89 -13.67 -2.08
N ILE A 1060 46.14 -13.33 -1.75
CA ILE A 1060 46.90 -12.21 -2.29
C ILE A 1060 47.05 -12.30 -3.82
N ASN A 1061 47.08 -13.51 -4.40
CA ASN A 1061 47.18 -13.68 -5.84
C ASN A 1061 45.84 -13.39 -6.53
N TYR A 1062 44.73 -13.84 -5.94
CA TYR A 1062 43.38 -13.49 -6.41
C TYR A 1062 43.16 -11.99 -6.32
N ALA A 1063 43.43 -11.37 -5.17
CA ALA A 1063 43.33 -9.92 -4.99
C ALA A 1063 44.18 -9.15 -6.01
N LYS A 1064 45.46 -9.53 -6.21
CA LYS A 1064 46.31 -8.96 -7.27
C LYS A 1064 45.77 -9.19 -8.68
N GLN A 1065 45.07 -10.31 -8.94
CA GLN A 1065 44.47 -10.58 -10.24
C GLN A 1065 43.19 -9.76 -10.49
N VAL A 1066 42.41 -9.43 -9.46
CA VAL A 1066 41.23 -8.56 -9.58
C VAL A 1066 41.67 -7.09 -9.69
N LEU A 1067 42.45 -6.60 -8.72
CA LEU A 1067 43.03 -5.25 -8.70
C LEU A 1067 43.93 -4.99 -9.93
N GLY A 1068 44.55 -6.03 -10.49
CA GLY A 1068 45.34 -5.95 -11.71
C GLY A 1068 44.57 -5.47 -12.94
N ARG A 1069 43.25 -5.72 -13.01
CA ARG A 1069 42.36 -5.39 -14.13
C ARG A 1069 41.98 -3.90 -14.21
N LEU A 1070 42.28 -3.12 -13.16
CA LEU A 1070 41.92 -1.71 -13.04
C LEU A 1070 42.69 -0.84 -14.04
N ASN A 1071 41.98 -0.10 -14.89
CA ASN A 1071 42.51 0.65 -16.03
C ASN A 1071 42.04 2.12 -16.05
N GLY A 1072 42.57 2.97 -15.15
CA GLY A 1072 42.43 4.42 -15.26
C GLY A 1072 41.06 4.99 -14.85
N GLU A 1073 40.34 4.30 -13.97
CA GLU A 1073 39.12 4.79 -13.31
C GLU A 1073 39.37 5.01 -11.80
N GLY A 1074 38.60 5.91 -11.18
CA GLY A 1074 38.81 6.35 -9.79
C GLY A 1074 38.35 5.30 -8.77
N VAL A 1075 39.30 4.64 -8.10
CA VAL A 1075 39.04 3.40 -7.36
C VAL A 1075 38.50 3.69 -5.95
N ILE A 1076 37.49 2.94 -5.53
CA ILE A 1076 37.20 2.68 -4.10
C ILE A 1076 37.33 1.17 -3.90
N SER A 1077 38.15 0.71 -2.97
CA SER A 1077 38.32 -0.73 -2.68
C SER A 1077 37.65 -1.12 -1.37
N LEU A 1078 36.97 -2.27 -1.39
CA LEU A 1078 36.47 -2.96 -0.19
C LEU A 1078 37.62 -3.79 0.41
N ASN A 1079 37.81 -3.73 1.73
CA ASN A 1079 38.66 -4.64 2.51
C ASN A 1079 38.04 -4.77 3.91
N HIS A 1080 38.32 -5.86 4.63
CA HIS A 1080 37.75 -6.11 5.96
C HIS A 1080 38.85 -6.20 7.02
N LEU A 1081 38.65 -5.56 8.19
CA LEU A 1081 39.65 -5.58 9.29
C LEU A 1081 39.72 -6.90 10.06
N GLN A 1082 38.72 -7.77 9.91
CA GLN A 1082 38.70 -9.18 10.36
C GLN A 1082 37.50 -9.88 9.71
N TYR A 1083 37.65 -11.16 9.34
CA TYR A 1083 36.60 -12.03 8.79
C TYR A 1083 36.98 -13.51 9.00
N ASN A 1084 36.03 -14.43 8.84
CA ASN A 1084 36.18 -15.90 8.67
C ASN A 1084 37.56 -16.55 8.95
N GLY A 1085 38.09 -16.42 10.17
CA GLY A 1085 39.37 -17.03 10.57
C GLY A 1085 40.64 -16.40 9.98
N ALA A 1086 40.54 -15.23 9.33
CA ALA A 1086 41.66 -14.49 8.77
C ALA A 1086 42.72 -14.17 9.84
N SER A 1087 44.00 -14.38 9.49
CA SER A 1087 45.12 -14.08 10.39
C SER A 1087 45.59 -12.64 10.24
N GLN A 1088 46.07 -12.05 11.35
CA GLN A 1088 46.79 -10.77 11.41
C GLN A 1088 47.82 -10.63 10.27
N GLN A 1089 48.62 -11.66 10.04
CA GLN A 1089 49.66 -11.69 9.00
C GLN A 1089 49.06 -11.67 7.58
N GLY A 1090 47.94 -12.37 7.36
CA GLY A 1090 47.23 -12.39 6.08
C GLY A 1090 46.68 -11.01 5.71
N ILE A 1091 45.98 -10.36 6.63
CA ILE A 1091 45.39 -9.02 6.41
C ILE A 1091 46.49 -7.99 6.15
N ILE A 1092 47.57 -7.99 6.94
CA ILE A 1092 48.75 -7.12 6.72
C ILE A 1092 49.37 -7.37 5.33
N ALA A 1093 49.51 -8.64 4.91
CA ALA A 1093 50.13 -9.00 3.63
C ALA A 1093 49.23 -8.65 2.42
N LEU A 1094 47.91 -8.80 2.55
CA LEU A 1094 46.92 -8.36 1.56
C LEU A 1094 46.96 -6.83 1.41
N SER A 1095 46.86 -6.09 2.52
CA SER A 1095 46.93 -4.62 2.52
C SER A 1095 48.25 -4.10 1.95
N THR A 1096 49.37 -4.76 2.25
CA THR A 1096 50.68 -4.44 1.66
C THR A 1096 50.67 -4.64 0.15
N ALA A 1097 50.11 -5.76 -0.32
CA ALA A 1097 50.00 -6.09 -1.74
C ALA A 1097 49.10 -5.13 -2.53
N GLU A 1098 47.98 -4.68 -1.95
CA GLU A 1098 47.14 -3.64 -2.56
C GLU A 1098 47.88 -2.30 -2.62
N ILE A 1099 48.51 -1.87 -1.52
CA ILE A 1099 49.24 -0.60 -1.47
C ILE A 1099 50.36 -0.55 -2.52
N GLU A 1100 51.14 -1.62 -2.66
CA GLU A 1100 52.20 -1.72 -3.67
C GLU A 1100 51.65 -1.73 -5.10
N LEU A 1101 50.47 -2.33 -5.33
CA LEU A 1101 49.82 -2.37 -6.65
C LEU A 1101 49.17 -1.01 -7.02
N MET A 1102 48.52 -0.35 -6.07
CA MET A 1102 47.99 1.01 -6.20
C MET A 1102 49.10 2.00 -6.59
N LEU A 1103 50.21 1.99 -5.84
CA LEU A 1103 51.36 2.87 -6.09
C LEU A 1103 52.08 2.55 -7.41
N SER A 1104 52.27 1.27 -7.76
CA SER A 1104 52.92 0.88 -9.03
C SER A 1104 52.08 1.14 -10.27
N LYS A 1105 50.74 1.17 -10.15
CA LYS A 1105 49.83 1.68 -11.19
C LYS A 1105 49.76 3.21 -11.27
N GLY A 1106 50.45 3.94 -10.37
CA GLY A 1106 50.53 5.40 -10.39
C GLY A 1106 49.32 6.13 -9.80
N TYR A 1107 48.45 5.43 -9.06
CA TYR A 1107 47.33 6.07 -8.35
C TYR A 1107 47.80 6.87 -7.13
N LYS A 1108 47.10 7.97 -6.84
CA LYS A 1108 47.21 8.70 -5.58
C LYS A 1108 46.34 8.01 -4.51
N PRO A 1109 46.92 7.51 -3.39
CA PRO A 1109 46.14 7.06 -2.24
C PRO A 1109 45.43 8.24 -1.58
N VAL A 1110 44.13 8.11 -1.27
CA VAL A 1110 43.31 9.17 -0.69
C VAL A 1110 42.30 8.66 0.35
N THR A 1111 41.77 9.56 1.17
CA THR A 1111 40.59 9.28 2.01
C THR A 1111 39.29 9.47 1.20
N MET A 1112 38.15 9.01 1.74
CA MET A 1112 36.85 9.23 1.12
C MET A 1112 36.49 10.72 0.97
N GLU A 1113 37.00 11.60 1.84
CA GLU A 1113 36.79 13.06 1.71
C GLU A 1113 37.42 13.63 0.45
N GLU A 1114 38.65 13.23 0.13
CA GLU A 1114 39.33 13.65 -1.10
C GLU A 1114 38.85 12.88 -2.34
N CYS A 1115 38.42 11.62 -2.18
CA CYS A 1115 37.79 10.81 -3.22
C CYS A 1115 36.48 11.42 -3.73
N LEU A 1116 35.63 11.91 -2.81
CA LEU A 1116 34.31 12.48 -3.13
C LEU A 1116 34.28 14.02 -3.12
N GLY A 1117 35.32 14.69 -2.62
CA GLY A 1117 35.37 16.15 -2.51
C GLY A 1117 34.29 16.74 -1.60
N MET A 1118 33.98 16.07 -0.49
CA MET A 1118 32.95 16.47 0.49
C MET A 1118 33.35 16.07 1.93
N SER A 1119 32.78 16.74 2.94
CA SER A 1119 33.07 16.49 4.36
C SER A 1119 32.54 15.13 4.82
N ALA A 1120 33.39 14.33 5.47
CA ALA A 1120 33.02 13.06 6.10
C ALA A 1120 32.35 13.21 7.45
N TYR A 1121 32.24 14.44 7.97
CA TYR A 1121 31.64 14.73 9.27
C TYR A 1121 30.53 15.79 9.18
N LYS A 1122 29.53 15.66 10.05
CA LYS A 1122 28.38 16.57 10.18
C LYS A 1122 28.74 17.92 10.80
#